data_AF-A0A2W6D0G0-F1
#
_entry.id   AF-A0A2W6D0G0-F1
#
_cell.length_a   1.000
_cell.length_b   1.000
_cell.length_c   1.000
_cell.angle_alpha   90.00
_cell.angle_beta   90.00
_cell.angle_gamma   90.00
#
_symmetry.space_group_name_H-M   'P 1'
#
loop_
_entity.id
_entity.type
_entity.pdbx_description
1 polymer ?
#
loop_
_entity_poly.entity_id
_entity_poly.type
_entity_poly.pdbx_seq_one_letter_code
_entity_poly.pdbx_strand_id
1 'polypeptide(L)'
;MPPIGSPRRTRMLGAAMLTLAMTCLAVIAPAAPASALVTPSRPGLVVAPLATGPGSIIQTSFGTEVQGKPGNFDAVVLQGNQLVHYWRSNAAPATVWQRGQVISTAATGPGSIIQSDFKSGRDGNLEVVVQEGSQVRHYWHDSSQPNSVWIRAQAFGTGVTGGPSMIQSDIISGTHGNFEVAVQEGTNLVHYFHDNSNPNNPWQRGQTIATGINSAGSLIQTDFKSPNGHGNFEVLVQEGDHITHFWHDNTSPTNPWARGVSFGSGVTGAPSFIQSDFGREFGNHGNFEAAVRQGARLVHWFHDNLNPAGPWSQGQDIIPSGASSSGSMIQSTMGTGLHRNFEVVALAGHPTAPLDSRVDPNYFDYDLVHYFHNNANPTSTWFRGQIITYRGRSEKICQLTGSQDPQTLQSTTNDTAARYDLFGTDLGYPVDDGSALRMYFGDSRFGSIGGFVPDENTPDDAVGVSTDTVAPTVNQCLHMTVTPGSKPFARLVASPAFKQGLFNVPSSGFTVGSTGYTIFWTDHCDNPVPEPPPTHCVALPPATTVTPGTNPFGRGVLTRNGSNGTTFQTLFDLPANFNYTAAINSNNISGLPAAQNLGVYVFGVHLYRESNPTLAYVPAGSVENPAAWRYFTGLDANGNPSWSADPAVGQPVFTTGDPSSGCVGESSVSWVAPMQRWLMLYNCQRGPDGKFVLGGSVKARLAVAPWGPWSAPTEVFKPDTDNAWCRFMHRPSSANPPCADLLGNQGSGDAEGAPYAPYVLSRFTRSTTFGTEIYFLMSTWNPYQVVVMKMKILPNP
;
A
#
# COMPACT_ATOMS: atom_id res chain seq x y z
N MET A 1 -2.42 64.84 12.46
CA MET A 1 -1.13 65.53 12.17
C MET A 1 -0.20 65.32 13.36
N PRO A 2 1.07 64.94 13.15
CA PRO A 2 2.08 64.58 14.18
C PRO A 2 2.95 65.86 14.48
N PRO A 3 4.20 65.85 15.06
CA PRO A 3 5.13 64.72 15.22
C PRO A 3 6.27 64.72 16.30
N ILE A 4 6.98 63.58 16.31
CA ILE A 4 8.45 63.29 16.43
C ILE A 4 9.18 63.42 17.78
N GLY A 5 9.91 62.33 18.10
CA GLY A 5 11.17 62.37 18.87
C GLY A 5 11.79 60.99 19.11
N SER A 6 12.70 60.54 18.24
CA SER A 6 13.73 59.55 18.59
C SER A 6 14.92 60.29 19.24
N PRO A 7 15.69 59.68 20.18
CA PRO A 7 16.83 58.82 19.80
C PRO A 7 17.24 57.77 20.86
N ARG A 8 18.20 56.86 20.54
CA ARG A 8 19.51 56.78 21.25
C ARG A 8 20.35 55.56 20.89
N ARG A 9 21.65 55.84 20.77
CA ARG A 9 22.79 54.96 20.64
C ARG A 9 23.63 55.03 21.94
N THR A 10 24.18 53.88 22.32
CA THR A 10 25.46 53.61 23.03
C THR A 10 25.79 54.24 24.40
N ARG A 11 26.20 53.36 25.34
CA ARG A 11 27.27 53.62 26.33
C ARG A 11 28.10 52.35 26.59
N MET A 12 29.42 52.52 26.58
CA MET A 12 30.45 51.62 27.13
C MET A 12 30.57 51.79 28.64
N LEU A 13 31.07 50.78 29.37
CA LEU A 13 32.41 50.74 30.03
C LEU A 13 32.49 49.66 31.13
N GLY A 14 33.66 49.00 31.23
CA GLY A 14 34.19 48.46 32.49
C GLY A 14 34.67 47.00 32.46
N ALA A 15 35.99 46.79 32.48
CA ALA A 15 36.68 45.51 32.56
C ALA A 15 37.11 45.16 34.01
N ALA A 16 37.20 43.87 34.34
CA ALA A 16 38.16 43.31 35.32
C ALA A 16 38.23 41.77 35.22
N MET A 17 39.46 41.21 35.16
CA MET A 17 39.80 39.78 35.27
C MET A 17 39.86 39.33 36.73
N LEU A 18 39.51 38.07 37.04
CA LEU A 18 40.35 37.14 37.82
C LEU A 18 39.81 35.68 37.80
N THR A 19 40.74 34.73 37.85
CA THR A 19 40.68 33.25 37.77
C THR A 19 40.20 32.55 39.06
N LEU A 20 39.62 31.34 38.95
CA LEU A 20 39.90 30.20 39.85
C LEU A 20 39.34 28.84 39.34
N ALA A 21 40.04 27.76 39.67
CA ALA A 21 39.86 26.36 39.24
C ALA A 21 38.96 25.52 40.17
N MET A 22 38.46 24.35 39.70
CA MET A 22 38.20 23.21 40.59
C MET A 22 38.15 21.85 39.88
N THR A 23 38.65 20.86 40.61
CA THR A 23 39.11 19.49 40.30
C THR A 23 38.06 18.39 40.49
N CYS A 24 38.25 17.27 39.79
CA CYS A 24 37.58 15.98 40.01
C CYS A 24 37.98 15.28 41.32
N LEU A 25 37.03 14.57 41.96
CA LEU A 25 37.27 13.33 42.71
C LEU A 25 36.04 12.41 42.62
N ALA A 26 36.28 11.12 42.44
CA ALA A 26 35.29 10.08 42.13
C ALA A 26 34.63 9.44 43.37
N VAL A 27 33.39 8.96 43.21
CA VAL A 27 32.74 7.97 44.09
C VAL A 27 32.38 6.76 43.23
N ILE A 28 32.82 5.58 43.69
CA ILE A 28 32.67 4.27 43.05
C ILE A 28 31.24 3.73 43.27
N ALA A 29 30.58 3.28 42.21
CA ALA A 29 29.33 2.50 42.26
C ALA A 29 29.61 1.02 41.86
N PRO A 30 28.89 0.04 42.42
CA PRO A 30 29.17 -1.38 42.21
C PRO A 30 28.75 -1.83 40.81
N ALA A 31 29.53 -2.73 40.22
CA ALA A 31 29.27 -3.33 38.91
C ALA A 31 28.01 -4.21 38.93
N ALA A 32 27.05 -3.91 38.07
CA ALA A 32 25.95 -4.81 37.74
C ALA A 32 26.48 -5.99 36.89
N PRO A 33 25.94 -7.22 37.04
CA PRO A 33 26.37 -8.36 36.24
C PRO A 33 25.99 -8.14 34.78
N ALA A 34 26.90 -8.51 33.88
CA ALA A 34 26.66 -8.49 32.45
C ALA A 34 25.58 -9.51 32.08
N SER A 35 24.32 -9.06 31.95
CA SER A 35 23.28 -9.82 31.28
C SER A 35 23.63 -9.91 29.80
N ALA A 36 23.83 -11.12 29.30
CA ALA A 36 24.05 -11.38 27.88
C ALA A 36 22.85 -10.86 27.08
N LEU A 37 23.08 -9.82 26.27
CA LEU A 37 22.15 -9.33 25.27
C LEU A 37 22.00 -10.41 24.19
N VAL A 38 20.96 -11.23 24.30
CA VAL A 38 20.46 -12.00 23.16
C VAL A 38 19.76 -10.98 22.25
N THR A 39 20.44 -10.54 21.19
CA THR A 39 19.84 -9.74 20.14
C THR A 39 18.83 -10.60 19.37
N PRO A 40 17.53 -10.26 19.38
CA PRO A 40 16.55 -10.98 18.58
C PRO A 40 16.91 -10.85 17.09
N SER A 41 16.78 -11.94 16.33
CA SER A 41 16.86 -11.91 14.87
C SER A 41 15.81 -10.93 14.30
N ARG A 42 16.24 -10.03 13.40
CA ARG A 42 15.39 -9.01 12.77
C ARG A 42 14.17 -9.65 12.05
N PRO A 43 12.94 -9.21 12.32
CA PRO A 43 11.73 -9.72 11.66
C PRO A 43 11.67 -9.37 10.17
N GLY A 44 11.04 -10.27 9.39
CA GLY A 44 10.78 -10.10 7.96
C GLY A 44 9.89 -8.89 7.65
N LEU A 45 10.16 -8.28 6.52
CA LEU A 45 9.74 -6.93 6.20
C LEU A 45 8.46 -6.91 5.33
N VAL A 46 7.46 -6.16 5.77
CA VAL A 46 6.18 -5.98 5.06
C VAL A 46 6.35 -4.88 4.00
N VAL A 47 6.55 -5.25 2.74
CA VAL A 47 6.55 -4.30 1.61
C VAL A 47 6.02 -5.00 0.35
N ALA A 48 4.89 -4.55 -0.19
CA ALA A 48 4.70 -4.60 -1.63
C ALA A 48 3.70 -3.54 -2.13
N PRO A 49 3.76 -3.14 -3.41
CA PRO A 49 4.87 -3.29 -4.32
C PRO A 49 5.54 -1.93 -4.58
N LEU A 50 6.83 -1.84 -4.25
CA LEU A 50 7.70 -0.82 -4.82
C LEU A 50 7.78 -1.02 -6.34
N ALA A 51 8.14 0.02 -7.08
CA ALA A 51 8.57 -0.19 -8.46
C ALA A 51 9.80 -1.12 -8.47
N THR A 52 9.74 -2.16 -9.29
CA THR A 52 10.82 -3.13 -9.47
C THR A 52 11.58 -2.89 -10.78
N GLY A 53 11.22 -1.86 -11.54
CA GLY A 53 11.87 -1.45 -12.77
C GLY A 53 11.59 0.02 -13.10
N PRO A 54 12.20 0.54 -14.19
CA PRO A 54 11.92 1.90 -14.66
C PRO A 54 10.43 2.04 -15.04
N GLY A 55 9.86 3.23 -14.80
CA GLY A 55 8.53 3.58 -15.30
C GLY A 55 8.61 4.26 -16.67
N SER A 56 7.50 4.28 -17.40
CA SER A 56 7.31 5.08 -18.62
C SER A 56 6.29 6.17 -18.33
N ILE A 57 6.58 7.43 -18.68
CA ILE A 57 5.68 8.58 -18.49
C ILE A 57 5.28 9.21 -19.83
N ILE A 58 4.06 9.72 -19.91
CA ILE A 58 3.57 10.60 -20.97
C ILE A 58 2.81 11.79 -20.36
N GLN A 59 2.66 12.85 -21.14
CA GLN A 59 1.62 13.85 -20.89
C GLN A 59 0.45 13.57 -21.83
N THR A 60 -0.74 13.37 -21.27
CA THR A 60 -1.97 13.12 -22.01
C THR A 60 -2.73 14.42 -22.29
N SER A 61 -3.67 14.37 -23.23
CA SER A 61 -4.60 15.48 -23.49
C SER A 61 -5.66 15.69 -22.39
N PHE A 62 -5.74 14.80 -21.39
CA PHE A 62 -6.74 14.89 -20.33
C PHE A 62 -6.55 16.15 -19.47
N GLY A 63 -7.64 16.81 -19.08
CA GLY A 63 -7.57 18.04 -18.27
C GLY A 63 -7.44 19.33 -19.09
N THR A 64 -7.20 19.22 -20.41
CA THR A 64 -7.06 20.38 -21.32
C THR A 64 -8.40 21.03 -21.69
N GLU A 65 -9.53 20.49 -21.22
CA GLU A 65 -10.87 21.07 -21.40
C GLU A 65 -11.01 22.44 -20.76
N VAL A 66 -10.21 22.72 -19.72
CA VAL A 66 -10.12 24.03 -19.13
C VAL A 66 -9.06 24.82 -19.88
N GLN A 67 -9.47 25.92 -20.53
CA GLN A 67 -8.57 26.75 -21.33
C GLN A 67 -7.33 27.18 -20.52
N GLY A 68 -6.14 26.94 -21.09
CA GLY A 68 -4.87 27.28 -20.46
C GLY A 68 -4.40 26.31 -19.37
N LYS A 69 -5.12 25.19 -19.13
CA LYS A 69 -4.64 24.13 -18.25
C LYS A 69 -3.77 23.11 -18.99
N PRO A 70 -2.68 22.65 -18.37
CA PRO A 70 -1.83 21.61 -18.93
C PRO A 70 -2.53 20.25 -18.89
N GLY A 71 -2.14 19.37 -19.82
CA GLY A 71 -2.56 17.97 -19.82
C GLY A 71 -2.05 17.19 -18.61
N ASN A 72 -2.73 16.11 -18.24
CA ASN A 72 -2.36 15.26 -17.11
C ASN A 72 -1.09 14.45 -17.40
N PHE A 73 -0.43 13.97 -16.34
CA PHE A 73 0.62 12.99 -16.48
C PHE A 73 0.08 11.60 -16.27
N ASP A 74 0.52 10.67 -17.11
CA ASP A 74 0.17 9.26 -17.03
C ASP A 74 1.46 8.45 -17.08
N ALA A 75 1.56 7.41 -16.27
CA ALA A 75 2.72 6.56 -16.20
C ALA A 75 2.32 5.09 -16.07
N VAL A 76 3.17 4.20 -16.58
CA VAL A 76 3.08 2.76 -16.32
C VAL A 76 4.31 2.28 -15.58
N VAL A 77 4.07 1.46 -14.55
CA VAL A 77 5.09 1.11 -13.56
C VAL A 77 5.07 -0.38 -13.30
N LEU A 78 6.24 -1.02 -13.43
CA LEU A 78 6.43 -2.42 -13.06
C LEU A 78 6.53 -2.54 -11.54
N GLN A 79 5.66 -3.36 -10.96
CA GLN A 79 5.46 -3.59 -9.53
C GLN A 79 5.46 -5.10 -9.26
N GLY A 80 6.64 -5.69 -9.12
CA GLY A 80 6.79 -7.14 -9.11
C GLY A 80 6.47 -7.73 -10.48
N ASN A 81 5.37 -8.48 -10.59
CA ASN A 81 4.83 -8.98 -11.86
C ASN A 81 3.61 -8.18 -12.37
N GLN A 82 3.24 -7.10 -11.67
CA GLN A 82 2.15 -6.24 -12.08
C GLN A 82 2.68 -5.07 -12.90
N LEU A 83 2.08 -4.78 -14.05
CA LEU A 83 2.21 -3.48 -14.68
C LEU A 83 1.02 -2.63 -14.27
N VAL A 84 1.26 -1.48 -13.67
CA VAL A 84 0.23 -0.66 -13.05
C VAL A 84 0.22 0.73 -13.67
N HIS A 85 -0.96 1.20 -14.03
CA HIS A 85 -1.18 2.57 -14.48
C HIS A 85 -1.21 3.53 -13.29
N TYR A 86 -0.56 4.68 -13.44
CA TYR A 86 -0.57 5.80 -12.51
C TYR A 86 -0.91 7.06 -13.28
N TRP A 87 -1.62 8.00 -12.65
CA TRP A 87 -1.94 9.27 -13.29
C TRP A 87 -1.90 10.41 -12.29
N ARG A 88 -1.70 11.65 -12.76
CA ARG A 88 -1.76 12.86 -11.94
C ARG A 88 -2.43 13.97 -12.73
N SER A 89 -3.45 14.57 -12.12
CA SER A 89 -4.04 15.78 -12.70
C SER A 89 -3.09 16.96 -12.60
N ASN A 90 -2.81 17.64 -13.70
CA ASN A 90 -1.99 18.86 -13.68
C ASN A 90 -2.82 20.16 -13.58
N ALA A 91 -4.15 20.06 -13.52
CA ALA A 91 -5.03 21.22 -13.34
C ALA A 91 -4.83 21.91 -11.97
N ALA A 92 -4.36 21.16 -10.97
CA ALA A 92 -4.04 21.61 -9.62
C ALA A 92 -2.68 21.02 -9.16
N PRO A 93 -1.61 21.81 -9.00
CA PRO A 93 -0.25 21.29 -8.73
C PRO A 93 -0.07 20.53 -7.40
N ALA A 94 -1.02 20.65 -6.47
CA ALA A 94 -1.01 19.97 -5.18
C ALA A 94 -1.56 18.53 -5.24
N THR A 95 -2.10 18.11 -6.39
CA THR A 95 -2.57 16.73 -6.59
C THR A 95 -1.39 15.77 -6.52
N VAL A 96 -1.57 14.67 -5.80
CA VAL A 96 -0.62 13.57 -5.75
C VAL A 96 -0.91 12.58 -6.87
N TRP A 97 0.12 11.85 -7.30
CA TRP A 97 -0.05 10.71 -8.20
C TRP A 97 -1.08 9.71 -7.65
N GLN A 98 -1.96 9.27 -8.53
CA GLN A 98 -3.03 8.33 -8.26
C GLN A 98 -2.65 6.98 -8.85
N ARG A 99 -2.82 5.91 -8.06
CA ARG A 99 -2.70 4.54 -8.57
C ARG A 99 -3.99 4.18 -9.30
N GLY A 100 -3.87 3.93 -10.60
CA GLY A 100 -4.94 3.43 -11.45
C GLY A 100 -5.06 1.90 -11.44
N GLN A 101 -5.52 1.36 -12.56
CA GLN A 101 -5.74 -0.06 -12.75
C GLN A 101 -4.44 -0.84 -12.93
N VAL A 102 -4.48 -2.13 -12.58
CA VAL A 102 -3.44 -3.10 -12.98
C VAL A 102 -3.71 -3.47 -14.44
N ILE A 103 -2.75 -3.18 -15.32
CA ILE A 103 -2.80 -3.46 -16.76
C ILE A 103 -2.51 -4.93 -17.02
N SER A 104 -1.44 -5.45 -16.41
CA SER A 104 -1.01 -6.85 -16.50
C SER A 104 -0.60 -7.38 -15.14
N THR A 105 -0.82 -8.67 -14.91
CA THR A 105 -0.33 -9.43 -13.74
C THR A 105 0.76 -10.44 -14.12
N ALA A 106 1.20 -10.43 -15.39
CA ALA A 106 2.19 -11.34 -15.96
C ALA A 106 3.41 -10.60 -16.51
N ALA A 107 3.58 -9.33 -16.16
CA ALA A 107 4.69 -8.51 -16.64
C ALA A 107 6.01 -9.03 -16.07
N THR A 108 6.99 -9.23 -16.94
CA THR A 108 8.36 -9.66 -16.56
C THR A 108 9.40 -8.57 -16.82
N GLY A 109 8.98 -7.44 -17.38
CA GLY A 109 9.82 -6.27 -17.65
C GLY A 109 8.99 -4.98 -17.67
N PRO A 110 9.65 -3.81 -17.71
CA PRO A 110 8.99 -2.52 -17.78
C PRO A 110 8.18 -2.37 -19.08
N GLY A 111 7.13 -1.55 -19.04
CA GLY A 111 6.27 -1.27 -20.19
C GLY A 111 6.47 0.14 -20.74
N SER A 112 6.00 0.37 -21.97
CA SER A 112 5.94 1.68 -22.64
C SER A 112 4.49 2.08 -22.83
N ILE A 113 4.16 3.34 -22.58
CA ILE A 113 2.82 3.90 -22.76
C ILE A 113 2.84 5.03 -23.79
N ILE A 114 1.80 5.12 -24.63
CA ILE A 114 1.51 6.26 -25.50
C ILE A 114 0.02 6.61 -25.42
N GLN A 115 -0.33 7.82 -25.86
CA GLN A 115 -1.70 8.16 -26.22
C GLN A 115 -1.81 8.16 -27.75
N SER A 116 -2.71 7.33 -28.30
CA SER A 116 -2.89 7.18 -29.73
C SER A 116 -3.95 8.14 -30.30
N ASP A 117 -4.01 8.26 -31.62
CA ASP A 117 -5.07 9.00 -32.34
C ASP A 117 -6.40 8.22 -32.43
N PHE A 118 -6.44 6.97 -31.97
CA PHE A 118 -7.69 6.22 -31.81
C PHE A 118 -8.54 6.90 -30.75
N LYS A 119 -9.71 7.41 -31.13
CA LYS A 119 -10.63 8.07 -30.19
C LYS A 119 -12.08 7.77 -30.55
N SER A 120 -12.82 7.29 -29.57
CA SER A 120 -14.28 7.20 -29.59
C SER A 120 -14.94 8.44 -28.95
N GLY A 121 -14.15 9.22 -28.20
CA GLY A 121 -14.56 10.46 -27.54
C GLY A 121 -13.65 11.64 -27.86
N ARG A 122 -13.51 12.54 -26.88
CA ARG A 122 -12.67 13.74 -27.00
C ARG A 122 -11.18 13.40 -27.15
N ASP A 123 -10.72 12.51 -26.29
CA ASP A 123 -9.30 12.20 -26.11
C ASP A 123 -8.94 10.86 -26.75
N GLY A 124 -7.67 10.73 -27.14
CA GLY A 124 -7.10 9.50 -27.66
C GLY A 124 -7.01 8.39 -26.63
N ASN A 125 -7.06 7.15 -27.08
CA ASN A 125 -6.89 5.94 -26.26
C ASN A 125 -5.48 5.87 -25.68
N LEU A 126 -5.35 5.21 -24.53
CA LEU A 126 -4.04 4.85 -23.99
C LEU A 126 -3.64 3.49 -24.54
N GLU A 127 -2.41 3.39 -25.06
CA GLU A 127 -1.82 2.16 -25.59
C GLU A 127 -0.59 1.80 -24.76
N VAL A 128 -0.46 0.52 -24.42
CA VAL A 128 0.64 0.02 -23.62
C VAL A 128 1.21 -1.24 -24.23
N VAL A 129 2.53 -1.30 -24.36
CA VAL A 129 3.25 -2.55 -24.65
C VAL A 129 4.15 -2.93 -23.48
N VAL A 130 4.18 -4.22 -23.15
CA VAL A 130 4.94 -4.74 -22.01
C VAL A 130 5.47 -6.13 -22.29
N GLN A 131 6.63 -6.47 -21.73
CA GLN A 131 7.15 -7.82 -21.79
C GLN A 131 6.35 -8.76 -20.87
N GLU A 132 5.79 -9.83 -21.44
CA GLU A 132 5.19 -10.96 -20.71
C GLU A 132 5.94 -12.24 -21.09
N GLY A 133 6.80 -12.72 -20.20
CA GLY A 133 7.67 -13.85 -20.48
C GLY A 133 8.69 -13.49 -21.57
N SER A 134 8.66 -14.23 -22.69
CA SER A 134 9.58 -14.04 -23.82
C SER A 134 8.97 -13.29 -25.02
N GLN A 135 7.83 -12.63 -24.83
CA GLN A 135 7.11 -11.88 -25.88
C GLN A 135 6.75 -10.47 -25.39
N VAL A 136 6.42 -9.59 -26.32
CA VAL A 136 5.73 -8.33 -26.03
C VAL A 136 4.22 -8.55 -26.13
N ARG A 137 3.48 -7.95 -25.21
CA ARG A 137 2.03 -7.92 -25.15
C ARG A 137 1.54 -6.49 -25.30
N HIS A 138 0.57 -6.28 -26.19
CA HIS A 138 -0.13 -5.01 -26.36
C HIS A 138 -1.43 -4.98 -25.54
N TYR A 139 -1.68 -3.84 -24.91
CA TYR A 139 -2.89 -3.48 -24.17
C TYR A 139 -3.38 -2.11 -24.62
N TRP A 140 -4.68 -1.88 -24.55
CA TRP A 140 -5.26 -0.58 -24.84
C TRP A 140 -6.43 -0.25 -23.90
N HIS A 141 -6.75 1.03 -23.76
CA HIS A 141 -7.85 1.52 -22.93
C HIS A 141 -8.60 2.64 -23.65
N ASP A 142 -9.93 2.51 -23.72
CA ASP A 142 -10.81 3.55 -24.25
C ASP A 142 -10.93 4.70 -23.23
N SER A 143 -10.31 5.83 -23.57
CA SER A 143 -10.28 7.01 -22.71
C SER A 143 -11.65 7.67 -22.52
N SER A 144 -12.65 7.38 -23.38
CA SER A 144 -14.04 7.82 -23.18
C SER A 144 -14.76 7.02 -22.09
N GLN A 145 -14.19 5.88 -21.68
CA GLN A 145 -14.73 4.98 -20.67
C GLN A 145 -13.70 4.77 -19.55
N PRO A 146 -13.42 5.78 -18.71
CA PRO A 146 -12.32 5.75 -17.74
C PRO A 146 -12.44 4.67 -16.65
N ASN A 147 -13.63 4.10 -16.47
CA ASN A 147 -13.88 2.99 -15.54
C ASN A 147 -13.85 1.61 -16.21
N SER A 148 -13.67 1.54 -17.53
CA SER A 148 -13.52 0.27 -18.25
C SER A 148 -12.19 -0.39 -17.93
N VAL A 149 -12.09 -1.70 -18.15
CA VAL A 149 -10.86 -2.45 -17.96
C VAL A 149 -9.92 -2.27 -19.16
N TRP A 150 -8.62 -2.38 -18.94
CA TRP A 150 -7.63 -2.52 -20.02
C TRP A 150 -7.91 -3.76 -20.87
N ILE A 151 -7.89 -3.58 -22.19
CA ILE A 151 -8.13 -4.64 -23.16
C ILE A 151 -6.80 -5.26 -23.58
N ARG A 152 -6.68 -6.57 -23.40
CA ARG A 152 -5.52 -7.36 -23.80
C ARG A 152 -5.59 -7.67 -25.31
N ALA A 153 -4.64 -7.17 -26.09
CA ALA A 153 -4.62 -7.26 -27.56
C ALA A 153 -3.66 -8.36 -28.07
N GLN A 154 -2.92 -8.12 -29.17
CA GLN A 154 -2.01 -9.11 -29.77
C GLN A 154 -0.66 -9.22 -29.03
N ALA A 155 0.13 -10.25 -29.34
CA ALA A 155 1.50 -10.45 -28.87
C ALA A 155 2.39 -10.59 -30.07
N PHE A 156 3.65 -10.22 -29.89
CA PHE A 156 4.66 -10.31 -30.92
C PHE A 156 6.04 -10.47 -30.28
N GLY A 157 7.03 -10.74 -31.13
CA GLY A 157 8.38 -11.03 -30.68
C GLY A 157 8.56 -12.45 -30.14
N THR A 158 9.80 -12.90 -30.16
CA THR A 158 10.22 -14.17 -29.56
C THR A 158 11.60 -14.02 -28.93
N GLY A 159 11.77 -14.49 -27.69
CA GLY A 159 13.04 -14.33 -26.98
C GLY A 159 13.30 -12.89 -26.54
N VAL A 160 12.23 -12.12 -26.28
CA VAL A 160 12.30 -10.76 -25.74
C VAL A 160 12.97 -10.80 -24.37
N THR A 161 13.97 -9.94 -24.17
CA THR A 161 14.80 -9.88 -22.95
C THR A 161 14.87 -8.49 -22.31
N GLY A 162 14.26 -7.48 -22.94
CA GLY A 162 14.21 -6.11 -22.43
C GLY A 162 12.86 -5.44 -22.69
N GLY A 163 12.61 -4.35 -21.97
CA GLY A 163 11.38 -3.56 -22.14
C GLY A 163 11.24 -2.97 -23.55
N PRO A 164 10.03 -2.92 -24.12
CA PRO A 164 9.78 -2.27 -25.41
C PRO A 164 9.78 -0.75 -25.28
N SER A 165 10.08 -0.04 -26.38
CA SER A 165 9.82 1.40 -26.57
C SER A 165 8.85 1.57 -27.72
N MET A 166 7.73 2.26 -27.48
CA MET A 166 6.64 2.41 -28.46
C MET A 166 6.39 3.87 -28.83
N ILE A 167 6.07 4.11 -30.10
CA ILE A 167 5.52 5.37 -30.61
C ILE A 167 4.34 5.09 -31.56
N GLN A 168 3.55 6.14 -31.85
CA GLN A 168 2.72 6.18 -33.05
C GLN A 168 3.40 7.09 -34.06
N SER A 169 3.63 6.59 -35.28
CA SER A 169 4.31 7.32 -36.35
C SER A 169 3.33 8.14 -37.21
N ASP A 170 3.87 9.11 -37.95
CA ASP A 170 3.15 9.84 -39.00
C ASP A 170 2.96 9.03 -40.31
N ILE A 171 3.40 7.75 -40.31
CA ILE A 171 3.16 6.82 -41.41
C ILE A 171 1.72 6.33 -41.30
N ILE A 172 0.88 6.78 -42.23
CA ILE A 172 -0.56 6.50 -42.22
C ILE A 172 -0.89 5.60 -43.40
N SER A 173 -1.29 4.35 -43.10
CA SER A 173 -1.82 3.39 -44.09
C SER A 173 -3.35 3.33 -44.10
N GLY A 174 -4.03 4.25 -43.40
CA GLY A 174 -5.48 4.38 -43.31
C GLY A 174 -5.92 5.73 -42.74
N THR A 175 -6.65 5.72 -41.62
CA THR A 175 -7.03 6.94 -40.87
C THR A 175 -6.18 7.18 -39.63
N HIS A 176 -5.33 6.22 -39.28
CA HIS A 176 -4.54 6.20 -38.05
C HIS A 176 -3.06 6.05 -38.41
N GLY A 177 -2.19 6.71 -37.63
CA GLY A 177 -0.75 6.47 -37.70
C GLY A 177 -0.40 5.06 -37.23
N ASN A 178 0.64 4.45 -37.81
CA ASN A 178 1.09 3.10 -37.44
C ASN A 178 1.77 3.09 -36.06
N PHE A 179 1.69 1.95 -35.37
CA PHE A 179 2.48 1.76 -34.15
C PHE A 179 3.84 1.19 -34.50
N GLU A 180 4.88 1.75 -33.89
CA GLU A 180 6.26 1.35 -34.07
C GLU A 180 6.86 0.98 -32.72
N VAL A 181 7.60 -0.13 -32.66
CA VAL A 181 8.20 -0.64 -31.44
C VAL A 181 9.66 -1.02 -31.68
N ALA A 182 10.55 -0.53 -30.84
CA ALA A 182 11.90 -1.08 -30.71
C ALA A 182 11.95 -1.97 -29.46
N VAL A 183 12.45 -3.20 -29.59
CA VAL A 183 12.52 -4.16 -28.48
C VAL A 183 13.76 -5.04 -28.57
N GLN A 184 14.32 -5.40 -27.42
CA GLN A 184 15.47 -6.28 -27.32
C GLN A 184 15.05 -7.75 -27.39
N GLU A 185 15.58 -8.47 -28.38
CA GLU A 185 15.50 -9.94 -28.53
C GLU A 185 16.90 -10.54 -28.33
N GLY A 186 17.17 -11.10 -27.14
CA GLY A 186 18.50 -11.53 -26.76
C GLY A 186 19.48 -10.36 -26.71
N THR A 187 20.44 -10.32 -27.63
CA THR A 187 21.42 -9.23 -27.79
C THR A 187 21.15 -8.37 -29.03
N ASN A 188 19.99 -8.52 -29.68
CA ASN A 188 19.62 -7.77 -30.87
C ASN A 188 18.53 -6.76 -30.51
N LEU A 189 18.62 -5.55 -31.05
CA LEU A 189 17.53 -4.59 -31.02
C LEU A 189 16.74 -4.69 -32.32
N VAL A 190 15.44 -4.93 -32.22
CA VAL A 190 14.59 -5.27 -33.36
C VAL A 190 13.45 -4.27 -33.46
N HIS A 191 13.18 -3.80 -34.67
CA HIS A 191 12.03 -2.97 -34.99
C HIS A 191 10.82 -3.86 -35.32
N TYR A 192 9.66 -3.49 -34.78
CA TYR A 192 8.36 -4.05 -35.05
C TYR A 192 7.39 -2.93 -35.41
N PHE A 193 6.42 -3.23 -36.26
CA PHE A 193 5.36 -2.28 -36.59
C PHE A 193 3.99 -2.95 -36.69
N HIS A 194 2.95 -2.16 -36.47
CA HIS A 194 1.56 -2.57 -36.66
C HIS A 194 0.87 -1.57 -37.59
N ASP A 195 0.41 -2.09 -38.74
CA ASP A 195 -0.39 -1.31 -39.68
C ASP A 195 -1.79 -1.08 -39.11
N ASN A 196 -2.05 0.17 -38.70
CA ASN A 196 -3.29 0.58 -38.05
C ASN A 196 -4.44 0.89 -39.02
N SER A 197 -4.27 0.61 -40.32
CA SER A 197 -5.36 0.64 -41.30
C SER A 197 -6.50 -0.33 -40.95
N ASN A 198 -6.17 -1.44 -40.27
CA ASN A 198 -7.11 -2.40 -39.73
C ASN A 198 -6.60 -2.92 -38.39
N PRO A 199 -7.37 -2.82 -37.29
CA PRO A 199 -6.94 -3.29 -35.97
C PRO A 199 -6.71 -4.81 -35.89
N ASN A 200 -7.16 -5.58 -36.88
CA ASN A 200 -6.93 -7.03 -36.95
C ASN A 200 -5.63 -7.40 -37.70
N ASN A 201 -4.90 -6.44 -38.26
CA ASN A 201 -3.62 -6.71 -38.88
C ASN A 201 -2.65 -7.33 -37.85
N PRO A 202 -1.74 -8.21 -38.27
CA PRO A 202 -0.72 -8.72 -37.37
C PRO A 202 0.40 -7.69 -37.17
N TRP A 203 1.02 -7.71 -35.99
CA TRP A 203 2.34 -7.10 -35.80
C TRP A 203 3.37 -7.73 -36.74
N GLN A 204 4.18 -6.90 -37.37
CA GLN A 204 5.20 -7.31 -38.32
C GLN A 204 6.59 -7.09 -37.75
N ARG A 205 7.45 -8.09 -37.90
CA ARG A 205 8.87 -7.99 -37.55
C ARG A 205 9.61 -7.28 -38.67
N GLY A 206 10.12 -6.10 -38.39
CA GLY A 206 10.94 -5.30 -39.30
C GLY A 206 12.42 -5.67 -39.23
N GLN A 207 13.26 -4.67 -39.49
CA GLN A 207 14.71 -4.83 -39.51
C GLN A 207 15.30 -5.00 -38.10
N THR A 208 16.47 -5.64 -38.02
CA THR A 208 17.31 -5.58 -36.82
C THR A 208 18.09 -4.27 -36.85
N ILE A 209 17.87 -3.43 -35.84
CA ILE A 209 18.46 -2.10 -35.71
C ILE A 209 19.95 -2.21 -35.34
N ALA A 210 20.24 -3.04 -34.33
CA ALA A 210 21.58 -3.20 -33.78
C ALA A 210 21.79 -4.61 -33.21
N THR A 211 23.04 -5.05 -33.11
CA THR A 211 23.43 -6.37 -32.58
C THR A 211 24.54 -6.21 -31.54
N GLY A 212 24.54 -7.04 -30.50
CA GLY A 212 25.52 -6.97 -29.41
C GLY A 212 25.19 -5.89 -28.37
N ILE A 213 23.91 -5.47 -28.29
CA ILE A 213 23.44 -4.47 -27.35
C ILE A 213 23.34 -5.01 -25.92
N ASN A 214 23.47 -4.11 -24.94
CA ASN A 214 23.44 -4.45 -23.50
C ASN A 214 22.13 -4.09 -22.81
N SER A 215 21.26 -3.31 -23.46
CA SER A 215 20.01 -2.83 -22.88
C SER A 215 18.89 -2.72 -23.91
N ALA A 216 17.67 -2.50 -23.44
CA ALA A 216 16.58 -1.96 -24.27
C ALA A 216 17.00 -0.63 -24.93
N GLY A 217 16.37 -0.30 -26.06
CA GLY A 217 16.54 0.97 -26.77
C GLY A 217 15.35 1.92 -26.55
N SER A 218 15.55 3.20 -26.85
CA SER A 218 14.50 4.23 -26.85
C SER A 218 14.30 4.76 -28.26
N LEU A 219 13.08 4.64 -28.77
CA LEU A 219 12.67 4.98 -30.13
C LEU A 219 11.87 6.30 -30.12
N ILE A 220 12.18 7.19 -31.06
CA ILE A 220 11.39 8.37 -31.37
C ILE A 220 11.19 8.52 -32.88
N GLN A 221 10.20 9.31 -33.27
CA GLN A 221 10.12 9.89 -34.61
C GLN A 221 10.43 11.38 -34.53
N THR A 222 11.24 11.87 -35.45
CA THR A 222 11.70 13.27 -35.44
C THR A 222 11.09 14.11 -36.54
N ASP A 223 11.32 15.42 -36.46
CA ASP A 223 10.99 16.37 -37.53
C ASP A 223 11.99 16.36 -38.70
N PHE A 224 13.05 15.54 -38.65
CA PHE A 224 13.92 15.29 -39.81
C PHE A 224 13.15 14.47 -40.84
N LYS A 225 12.77 15.11 -41.95
CA LYS A 225 12.06 14.44 -43.03
C LYS A 225 12.43 14.98 -44.39
N SER A 226 12.49 14.08 -45.36
CA SER A 226 12.56 14.47 -46.77
C SER A 226 11.31 15.23 -47.20
N PRO A 227 11.37 16.07 -48.26
CA PRO A 227 10.19 16.76 -48.78
C PRO A 227 9.08 15.76 -49.16
N ASN A 228 7.88 15.96 -48.62
CA ASN A 228 6.72 15.05 -48.73
C ASN A 228 6.95 13.63 -48.16
N GLY A 229 7.99 13.44 -47.36
CA GLY A 229 8.28 12.21 -46.63
C GLY A 229 7.82 12.24 -45.19
N HIS A 230 8.07 11.13 -44.50
CA HIS A 230 7.79 10.91 -43.09
C HIS A 230 8.97 11.35 -42.23
N GLY A 231 8.69 11.70 -40.97
CA GLY A 231 9.74 11.90 -39.97
C GLY A 231 10.62 10.66 -39.83
N ASN A 232 11.93 10.83 -39.74
CA ASN A 232 12.88 9.73 -39.52
C ASN A 232 12.64 9.05 -38.18
N PHE A 233 12.90 7.75 -38.12
CA PHE A 233 12.99 7.05 -36.84
C PHE A 233 14.41 7.16 -36.30
N GLU A 234 14.51 7.43 -35.02
CA GLU A 234 15.78 7.59 -34.32
C GLU A 234 15.77 6.73 -33.05
N VAL A 235 16.89 6.07 -32.77
CA VAL A 235 17.02 5.14 -31.65
C VAL A 235 18.32 5.38 -30.90
N LEU A 236 18.23 5.44 -29.58
CA LEU A 236 19.39 5.34 -28.69
C LEU A 236 19.39 3.97 -28.00
N VAL A 237 20.57 3.35 -27.91
CA VAL A 237 20.75 2.05 -27.23
C VAL A 237 22.13 1.94 -26.59
N GLN A 238 22.25 1.19 -25.50
CA GLN A 238 23.54 0.91 -24.88
C GLN A 238 24.32 -0.18 -25.63
N GLU A 239 25.55 0.14 -26.00
CA GLU A 239 26.54 -0.81 -26.51
C GLU A 239 27.80 -0.71 -25.61
N GLY A 240 28.18 -1.80 -24.97
CA GLY A 240 29.24 -1.80 -23.96
C GLY A 240 28.92 -0.84 -22.80
N ASP A 241 29.76 0.18 -22.64
CA ASP A 241 29.66 1.21 -21.59
C ASP A 241 29.27 2.59 -22.13
N HIS A 242 28.78 2.69 -23.36
CA HIS A 242 28.35 3.94 -23.99
C HIS A 242 26.96 3.81 -24.64
N ILE A 243 26.39 4.93 -25.08
CA ILE A 243 25.17 4.97 -25.89
C ILE A 243 25.56 5.14 -27.35
N THR A 244 24.90 4.40 -28.24
CA THR A 244 25.02 4.55 -29.69
C THR A 244 23.69 4.99 -30.26
N HIS A 245 23.77 5.97 -31.15
CA HIS A 245 22.65 6.50 -31.92
C HIS A 245 22.49 5.76 -33.25
N PHE A 246 21.26 5.41 -33.62
CA PHE A 246 20.88 4.85 -34.91
C PHE A 246 19.70 5.62 -35.49
N TRP A 247 19.61 5.65 -36.81
CA TRP A 247 18.53 6.36 -37.50
C TRP A 247 18.07 5.66 -38.77
N HIS A 248 16.84 5.89 -39.17
CA HIS A 248 16.24 5.29 -40.37
C HIS A 248 15.50 6.36 -41.18
N ASP A 249 15.89 6.53 -42.44
CA ASP A 249 15.21 7.37 -43.41
C ASP A 249 13.89 6.73 -43.86
N ASN A 250 12.78 7.33 -43.45
CA ASN A 250 11.44 6.82 -43.73
C ASN A 250 10.89 7.21 -45.11
N THR A 251 11.74 7.66 -46.04
CA THR A 251 11.36 7.77 -47.47
C THR A 251 11.09 6.42 -48.12
N SER A 252 11.72 5.34 -47.62
CA SER A 252 11.46 3.98 -48.06
C SER A 252 11.58 3.00 -46.88
N PRO A 253 10.65 2.04 -46.72
CA PRO A 253 10.74 1.03 -45.66
C PRO A 253 11.90 0.03 -45.86
N THR A 254 12.53 0.03 -47.04
CA THR A 254 13.68 -0.83 -47.35
C THR A 254 15.03 -0.18 -47.07
N ASN A 255 15.06 1.10 -46.70
CA ASN A 255 16.30 1.76 -46.31
C ASN A 255 16.92 1.02 -45.10
N PRO A 256 18.25 0.91 -45.01
CA PRO A 256 18.88 0.31 -43.84
C PRO A 256 18.89 1.31 -42.68
N TRP A 257 18.86 0.80 -41.44
CA TRP A 257 19.24 1.59 -40.27
C TRP A 257 20.71 2.02 -40.40
N ALA A 258 20.95 3.32 -40.28
CA ALA A 258 22.25 3.93 -40.28
C ALA A 258 22.76 4.11 -38.85
N ARG A 259 24.06 3.85 -38.65
CA ARG A 259 24.73 4.08 -37.36
C ARG A 259 25.20 5.53 -37.30
N GLY A 260 24.79 6.22 -36.24
CA GLY A 260 25.21 7.57 -35.90
C GLY A 260 26.40 7.58 -34.93
N VAL A 261 26.50 8.69 -34.19
CA VAL A 261 27.57 8.92 -33.21
C VAL A 261 27.30 8.19 -31.89
N SER A 262 28.37 7.75 -31.24
CA SER A 262 28.33 7.19 -29.88
C SER A 262 28.78 8.22 -28.86
N PHE A 263 28.24 8.16 -27.64
CA PHE A 263 28.56 9.12 -26.58
C PHE A 263 28.41 8.51 -25.17
N GLY A 264 28.97 9.22 -24.20
CA GLY A 264 29.00 8.79 -22.80
C GLY A 264 30.05 7.71 -22.54
N SER A 265 30.26 7.42 -21.26
CA SER A 265 31.09 6.31 -20.77
C SER A 265 30.56 5.84 -19.41
N GLY A 266 30.85 4.60 -19.02
CA GLY A 266 30.32 4.02 -17.78
C GLY A 266 28.79 3.97 -17.73
N VAL A 267 28.14 3.85 -18.89
CA VAL A 267 26.69 3.66 -19.02
C VAL A 267 26.31 2.27 -18.48
N THR A 268 25.19 2.21 -17.76
CA THR A 268 24.76 1.03 -16.98
C THR A 268 23.27 0.73 -17.11
N GLY A 269 22.61 1.28 -18.13
CA GLY A 269 21.20 1.04 -18.38
C GLY A 269 20.72 1.70 -19.67
N ALA A 270 19.48 1.36 -20.05
CA ALA A 270 18.82 1.91 -21.24
C ALA A 270 18.72 3.44 -21.18
N PRO A 271 18.85 4.15 -22.31
CA PRO A 271 18.57 5.57 -22.39
C PRO A 271 17.05 5.82 -22.45
N SER A 272 16.63 7.04 -22.13
CA SER A 272 15.37 7.61 -22.62
C SER A 272 15.70 8.76 -23.55
N PHE A 273 14.98 8.87 -24.65
CA PHE A 273 15.29 9.76 -25.75
C PHE A 273 14.07 10.58 -26.16
N ILE A 274 14.24 11.89 -26.36
CA ILE A 274 13.21 12.78 -26.92
C ILE A 274 13.84 13.77 -27.90
N GLN A 275 13.02 14.36 -28.78
CA GLN A 275 13.33 15.59 -29.48
C GLN A 275 12.61 16.76 -28.77
N SER A 276 13.35 17.76 -28.31
CA SER A 276 12.81 18.93 -27.60
C SER A 276 12.47 20.09 -28.54
N ASP A 277 11.84 21.12 -27.99
CA ASP A 277 11.58 22.38 -28.68
C ASP A 277 12.81 23.32 -28.77
N PHE A 278 13.94 22.99 -28.13
CA PHE A 278 15.17 23.78 -28.25
C PHE A 278 15.71 23.75 -29.67
N GLY A 279 16.14 24.91 -30.19
CA GLY A 279 16.66 25.05 -31.55
C GLY A 279 15.58 25.43 -32.59
N ARG A 280 14.30 25.15 -32.31
CA ARG A 280 13.18 25.44 -33.23
C ARG A 280 12.95 26.94 -33.43
N GLU A 281 13.30 27.76 -32.43
CA GLU A 281 13.24 29.21 -32.47
C GLU A 281 14.16 29.83 -33.54
N PHE A 282 15.13 29.07 -34.04
CA PHE A 282 16.00 29.47 -35.15
C PHE A 282 15.56 28.93 -36.50
N GLY A 283 14.34 28.35 -36.59
CA GLY A 283 13.80 27.73 -37.81
C GLY A 283 14.41 26.37 -38.13
N ASN A 284 15.06 25.73 -37.16
CA ASN A 284 15.76 24.46 -37.31
C ASN A 284 15.01 23.29 -36.64
N HIS A 285 15.55 22.08 -36.81
CA HIS A 285 15.12 20.88 -36.12
C HIS A 285 15.28 21.04 -34.60
N GLY A 286 14.34 20.47 -33.84
CA GLY A 286 14.46 20.44 -32.39
C GLY A 286 15.68 19.64 -31.93
N ASN A 287 16.30 20.01 -30.82
CA ASN A 287 17.45 19.32 -30.25
C ASN A 287 17.10 17.93 -29.74
N PHE A 288 18.09 17.05 -29.72
CA PHE A 288 17.98 15.73 -29.12
C PHE A 288 18.34 15.79 -27.66
N GLU A 289 17.55 15.15 -26.81
CA GLU A 289 17.74 15.10 -25.36
C GLU A 289 17.69 13.65 -24.88
N ALA A 290 18.59 13.29 -23.97
CA ALA A 290 18.62 11.95 -23.40
C ALA A 290 18.82 11.96 -21.89
N ALA A 291 18.15 11.02 -21.21
CA ALA A 291 18.45 10.65 -19.82
C ALA A 291 19.20 9.31 -19.81
N VAL A 292 20.43 9.32 -19.32
CA VAL A 292 21.34 8.15 -19.38
C VAL A 292 21.83 7.78 -17.98
N ARG A 293 21.68 6.51 -17.60
CA ARG A 293 22.16 6.03 -16.30
C ARG A 293 23.64 5.66 -16.36
N GLN A 294 24.44 6.36 -15.55
CA GLN A 294 25.90 6.15 -15.44
C GLN A 294 26.25 5.79 -13.99
N GLY A 295 26.26 4.49 -13.67
CA GLY A 295 26.39 4.00 -12.30
C GLY A 295 25.24 4.44 -11.40
N ALA A 296 25.54 5.13 -10.31
CA ALA A 296 24.53 5.68 -9.39
C ALA A 296 23.98 7.05 -9.81
N ARG A 297 24.37 7.57 -10.98
CA ARG A 297 23.90 8.85 -11.53
C ARG A 297 22.90 8.64 -12.65
N LEU A 298 21.95 9.56 -12.77
CA LEU A 298 21.14 9.73 -13.98
C LEU A 298 21.51 11.09 -14.58
N VAL A 299 22.06 11.08 -15.79
CA VAL A 299 22.72 12.23 -16.40
C VAL A 299 21.93 12.67 -17.62
N HIS A 300 21.67 13.96 -17.73
CA HIS A 300 21.09 14.56 -18.93
C HIS A 300 22.18 14.76 -19.99
N TRP A 301 21.88 14.39 -21.23
CA TRP A 301 22.70 14.60 -22.41
C TRP A 301 21.87 15.30 -23.46
N PHE A 302 22.51 16.13 -24.29
CA PHE A 302 21.83 16.82 -25.38
C PHE A 302 22.71 16.88 -26.63
N HIS A 303 22.08 16.94 -27.79
CA HIS A 303 22.75 17.15 -29.07
C HIS A 303 22.08 18.30 -29.82
N ASP A 304 22.89 19.31 -30.15
CA ASP A 304 22.45 20.50 -30.86
C ASP A 304 22.28 20.20 -32.35
N ASN A 305 21.03 20.19 -32.80
CA ASN A 305 20.69 19.84 -34.17
C ASN A 305 20.89 21.00 -35.17
N LEU A 306 21.38 22.16 -34.72
CA LEU A 306 21.99 23.17 -35.60
C LEU A 306 23.26 22.67 -36.28
N ASN A 307 23.96 21.73 -35.64
CA ASN A 307 25.12 21.06 -36.18
C ASN A 307 24.95 19.54 -36.09
N PRO A 308 24.25 18.91 -37.06
CA PRO A 308 24.03 17.46 -37.09
C PRO A 308 25.30 16.60 -37.06
N ALA A 309 26.46 17.17 -37.41
CA ALA A 309 27.76 16.51 -37.33
C ALA A 309 28.50 16.77 -36.00
N GLY A 310 27.88 17.53 -35.10
CA GLY A 310 28.43 17.88 -33.80
C GLY A 310 28.43 16.72 -32.80
N PRO A 311 29.11 16.87 -31.65
CA PRO A 311 29.08 15.87 -30.60
C PRO A 311 27.83 16.02 -29.72
N TRP A 312 27.44 14.92 -29.07
CA TRP A 312 26.59 14.98 -27.88
C TRP A 312 27.34 15.67 -26.73
N SER A 313 26.62 16.49 -25.98
CA SER A 313 27.11 17.26 -24.84
C SER A 313 26.46 16.76 -23.55
N GLN A 314 27.27 16.65 -22.49
CA GLN A 314 26.76 16.29 -21.18
C GLN A 314 26.15 17.54 -20.51
N GLY A 315 24.89 17.44 -20.13
CA GLY A 315 24.19 18.42 -19.32
C GLY A 315 24.39 18.17 -17.82
N GLN A 316 23.40 18.60 -17.04
CA GLN A 316 23.39 18.39 -15.58
C GLN A 316 22.99 16.97 -15.20
N ASP A 317 23.33 16.57 -13.97
CA ASP A 317 22.78 15.36 -13.38
C ASP A 317 21.30 15.58 -13.04
N ILE A 318 20.43 14.72 -13.56
CA ILE A 318 19.03 14.60 -13.13
C ILE A 318 19.00 14.03 -11.71
N ILE A 319 19.80 12.98 -11.48
CA ILE A 319 20.00 12.36 -10.17
C ILE A 319 21.52 12.30 -9.93
N PRO A 320 22.06 13.15 -9.05
CA PRO A 320 23.51 13.18 -8.78
C PRO A 320 24.05 11.94 -8.07
N SER A 321 23.20 11.21 -7.34
CA SER A 321 23.55 9.93 -6.71
C SER A 321 22.28 9.15 -6.31
N GLY A 322 22.39 7.82 -6.22
CA GLY A 322 21.30 6.95 -5.80
C GLY A 322 20.31 6.55 -6.91
N ALA A 323 20.61 6.81 -8.18
CA ALA A 323 19.80 6.31 -9.30
C ALA A 323 19.90 4.77 -9.40
N SER A 324 18.76 4.09 -9.35
CA SER A 324 18.67 2.62 -9.37
C SER A 324 18.04 2.06 -10.64
N SER A 325 17.47 2.91 -11.49
CA SER A 325 17.00 2.55 -12.82
C SER A 325 17.36 3.62 -13.83
N SER A 326 17.21 3.27 -15.12
CA SER A 326 17.05 4.25 -16.18
C SER A 326 15.85 5.17 -15.90
N GLY A 327 15.85 6.35 -16.51
CA GLY A 327 14.71 7.26 -16.49
C GLY A 327 13.83 7.11 -17.72
N SER A 328 12.60 7.60 -17.65
CA SER A 328 11.76 7.94 -18.82
C SER A 328 11.53 9.44 -18.82
N MET A 329 11.85 10.10 -19.94
CA MET A 329 11.86 11.55 -20.11
C MET A 329 10.78 11.98 -21.10
N ILE A 330 10.11 13.10 -20.80
CA ILE A 330 9.25 13.82 -21.73
C ILE A 330 9.55 15.32 -21.66
N GLN A 331 9.20 16.06 -22.71
CA GLN A 331 8.97 17.49 -22.60
C GLN A 331 7.47 17.71 -22.41
N SER A 332 7.09 18.33 -21.29
CA SER A 332 5.69 18.62 -20.99
C SER A 332 5.26 19.97 -21.57
N THR A 333 3.99 20.32 -21.43
CA THR A 333 3.46 21.68 -21.68
C THR A 333 3.60 22.59 -20.45
N MET A 334 4.21 22.12 -19.37
CA MET A 334 4.44 22.90 -18.16
C MET A 334 5.55 23.92 -18.37
N GLY A 335 5.55 24.96 -17.52
CA GLY A 335 6.55 26.03 -17.56
C GLY A 335 6.07 27.26 -18.33
N THR A 336 6.66 28.41 -17.99
CA THR A 336 6.25 29.74 -18.47
C THR A 336 7.23 30.37 -19.45
N GLY A 337 8.34 29.68 -19.76
CA GLY A 337 9.39 30.15 -20.68
C GLY A 337 9.14 29.82 -22.15
N LEU A 338 10.11 30.22 -22.99
CA LEU A 338 10.14 29.86 -24.41
C LEU A 338 10.13 28.34 -24.61
N HIS A 339 10.95 27.65 -23.80
CA HIS A 339 11.05 26.21 -23.77
C HIS A 339 10.25 25.64 -22.61
N ARG A 340 9.51 24.56 -22.89
CA ARG A 340 8.71 23.88 -21.86
C ARG A 340 9.55 22.93 -21.03
N ASN A 341 9.05 22.60 -19.84
CA ASN A 341 9.79 21.80 -18.86
C ASN A 341 10.12 20.39 -19.37
N PHE A 342 11.27 19.88 -18.95
CA PHE A 342 11.54 18.45 -19.01
C PHE A 342 11.03 17.78 -17.74
N GLU A 343 10.44 16.60 -17.91
CA GLU A 343 9.93 15.75 -16.83
C GLU A 343 10.61 14.38 -16.95
N VAL A 344 11.04 13.81 -15.83
CA VAL A 344 11.69 12.50 -15.80
C VAL A 344 11.11 11.65 -14.68
N VAL A 345 10.87 10.37 -14.94
CA VAL A 345 10.53 9.38 -13.90
C VAL A 345 11.64 8.35 -13.77
N ALA A 346 12.13 8.09 -12.56
CA ALA A 346 13.20 7.12 -12.34
C ALA A 346 13.19 6.58 -10.90
N LEU A 347 13.69 5.35 -10.71
CA LEU A 347 13.94 4.80 -9.38
C LEU A 347 15.14 5.50 -8.74
N ALA A 348 14.92 6.08 -7.58
CA ALA A 348 15.94 6.79 -6.81
C ALA A 348 15.93 6.36 -5.35
N GLY A 349 17.12 6.28 -4.74
CA GLY A 349 17.26 5.96 -3.32
C GLY A 349 16.53 6.97 -2.44
N HIS A 350 15.88 6.49 -1.39
CA HIS A 350 15.13 7.27 -0.41
C HIS A 350 16.06 7.70 0.74
N PRO A 351 16.61 8.94 0.73
CA PRO A 351 17.68 9.30 1.66
C PRO A 351 17.17 9.50 3.11
N THR A 352 15.88 9.80 3.28
CA THR A 352 15.25 10.21 4.55
C THR A 352 14.39 9.13 5.21
N ALA A 353 14.40 7.88 4.73
CA ALA A 353 13.60 6.83 5.35
C ALA A 353 14.18 6.51 6.74
N PRO A 354 13.37 6.60 7.82
CA PRO A 354 13.74 6.10 9.14
C PRO A 354 14.31 4.67 9.03
N LEU A 355 15.33 4.36 9.82
CA LEU A 355 16.08 3.09 9.70
C LEU A 355 15.20 1.85 9.89
N ASP A 356 14.10 2.00 10.61
CA ASP A 356 13.05 1.02 10.90
C ASP A 356 11.96 0.93 9.82
N SER A 357 11.92 1.86 8.86
CA SER A 357 11.02 1.84 7.70
C SER A 357 11.70 1.36 6.41
N ARG A 358 13.01 1.07 6.45
CA ARG A 358 13.80 0.59 5.32
C ARG A 358 13.66 -0.92 5.13
N VAL A 359 13.55 -1.34 3.88
CA VAL A 359 13.47 -2.73 3.43
C VAL A 359 14.66 -3.56 3.89
N ASP A 360 15.83 -2.94 3.90
CA ASP A 360 17.04 -3.46 4.51
C ASP A 360 17.81 -2.28 5.12
N PRO A 361 18.24 -2.33 6.39
CA PRO A 361 19.07 -1.30 7.01
C PRO A 361 20.41 -1.02 6.31
N ASN A 362 20.87 -1.93 5.44
CA ASN A 362 22.09 -1.84 4.64
C ASN A 362 21.85 -1.43 3.18
N TYR A 363 20.59 -1.37 2.70
CA TYR A 363 20.24 -0.90 1.35
C TYR A 363 19.37 0.37 1.39
N PHE A 364 19.32 1.07 0.26
CA PHE A 364 18.36 2.14 0.05
C PHE A 364 17.02 1.54 -0.35
N ASP A 365 15.94 1.94 0.30
CA ASP A 365 14.62 1.86 -0.31
C ASP A 365 14.62 2.71 -1.58
N TYR A 366 14.04 2.21 -2.66
CA TYR A 366 13.88 2.98 -3.89
C TYR A 366 12.44 3.43 -4.06
N ASP A 367 12.26 4.71 -4.31
CA ASP A 367 10.98 5.25 -4.76
C ASP A 367 11.04 5.45 -6.27
N LEU A 368 9.93 5.21 -6.98
CA LEU A 368 9.79 5.80 -8.30
C LEU A 368 9.46 7.28 -8.12
N VAL A 369 10.35 8.16 -8.56
CA VAL A 369 10.25 9.59 -8.32
C VAL A 369 10.10 10.33 -9.64
N HIS A 370 9.19 11.30 -9.65
CA HIS A 370 9.05 12.30 -10.70
C HIS A 370 10.03 13.44 -10.43
N TYR A 371 10.87 13.78 -11.41
CA TYR A 371 11.79 14.90 -11.44
C TYR A 371 11.37 15.88 -12.55
N PHE A 372 11.69 17.15 -12.39
CA PHE A 372 11.42 18.15 -13.42
C PHE A 372 12.52 19.20 -13.53
N HIS A 373 12.72 19.75 -14.72
CA HIS A 373 13.63 20.87 -14.98
C HIS A 373 12.88 22.04 -15.59
N ASN A 374 13.06 23.24 -15.01
CA ASN A 374 12.40 24.44 -15.50
C ASN A 374 13.22 25.08 -16.63
N ASN A 375 12.84 24.78 -17.87
CA ASN A 375 13.55 25.24 -19.06
C ASN A 375 13.39 26.73 -19.37
N ALA A 376 12.58 27.48 -18.61
CA ALA A 376 12.61 28.94 -18.66
C ALA A 376 13.97 29.51 -18.25
N ASN A 377 14.75 28.76 -17.46
CA ASN A 377 16.15 29.04 -17.19
C ASN A 377 16.98 27.76 -17.41
N PRO A 378 17.68 27.62 -18.55
CA PRO A 378 18.50 26.45 -18.86
C PRO A 378 19.61 26.15 -17.82
N THR A 379 19.97 27.12 -16.97
CA THR A 379 20.95 26.93 -15.90
C THR A 379 20.33 26.45 -14.58
N SER A 380 19.00 26.30 -14.51
CA SER A 380 18.33 25.81 -13.30
C SER A 380 18.77 24.38 -12.97
N THR A 381 18.49 23.93 -11.76
CA THR A 381 18.80 22.55 -11.37
C THR A 381 17.58 21.66 -11.62
N TRP A 382 17.83 20.35 -11.76
CA TRP A 382 16.76 19.36 -11.70
C TRP A 382 16.14 19.33 -10.31
N PHE A 383 14.81 19.43 -10.25
CA PHE A 383 14.04 19.34 -9.02
C PHE A 383 13.55 17.92 -8.81
N ARG A 384 13.78 17.37 -7.61
CA ARG A 384 13.10 16.16 -7.15
C ARG A 384 11.65 16.51 -6.81
N GLY A 385 10.71 16.02 -7.61
CA GLY A 385 9.28 16.21 -7.44
C GLY A 385 8.64 15.14 -6.55
N GLN A 386 7.45 14.67 -6.96
CA GLN A 386 6.64 13.74 -6.16
C GLN A 386 7.07 12.29 -6.34
N ILE A 387 6.79 11.46 -5.33
CA ILE A 387 6.88 10.00 -5.44
C ILE A 387 5.64 9.51 -6.20
N ILE A 388 5.84 8.65 -7.20
CA ILE A 388 4.81 8.08 -8.06
C ILE A 388 4.28 6.78 -7.48
N THR A 389 5.18 5.88 -7.06
CA THR A 389 4.76 4.55 -6.60
C THR A 389 4.06 4.62 -5.27
N TYR A 390 2.85 4.08 -5.28
CA TYR A 390 2.06 3.82 -4.11
C TYR A 390 2.69 2.68 -3.30
N ARG A 391 3.21 2.99 -2.10
CA ARG A 391 3.59 1.98 -1.10
C ARG A 391 2.32 1.46 -0.43
N GLY A 392 1.56 0.64 -1.16
CA GLY A 392 0.35 -0.01 -0.64
C GLY A 392 0.67 -1.17 0.26
N ARG A 393 1.02 -0.93 1.53
CA ARG A 393 1.43 -2.00 2.46
C ARG A 393 0.37 -3.08 2.63
N SER A 394 -0.90 -2.69 2.47
CA SER A 394 -2.04 -3.57 2.26
C SER A 394 -2.97 -2.99 1.19
N GLU A 395 -3.61 -3.84 0.40
CA GLU A 395 -4.62 -3.46 -0.59
C GLU A 395 -5.99 -4.05 -0.25
N LYS A 396 -7.07 -3.29 -0.52
CA LYS A 396 -8.43 -3.84 -0.50
C LYS A 396 -8.63 -4.75 -1.71
N ILE A 397 -9.03 -5.98 -1.45
CA ILE A 397 -9.38 -6.98 -2.47
C ILE A 397 -10.84 -6.83 -2.87
N CYS A 398 -11.76 -6.83 -1.90
CA CYS A 398 -13.19 -6.72 -2.14
C CYS A 398 -13.92 -6.27 -0.87
N GLN A 399 -15.14 -5.75 -1.00
CA GLN A 399 -16.04 -5.54 0.12
C GLN A 399 -16.86 -6.80 0.44
N LEU A 400 -16.86 -7.20 1.72
CA LEU A 400 -17.53 -8.42 2.18
C LEU A 400 -19.01 -8.20 2.48
N THR A 401 -19.35 -7.03 3.03
CA THR A 401 -20.70 -6.68 3.53
C THR A 401 -21.34 -5.50 2.79
N GLY A 402 -22.64 -5.28 2.98
CA GLY A 402 -23.43 -4.27 2.27
C GLY A 402 -23.80 -4.71 0.85
N SER A 403 -24.52 -3.88 0.10
CA SER A 403 -25.00 -4.20 -1.26
C SER A 403 -24.03 -3.79 -2.38
N GLN A 404 -23.27 -2.72 -2.19
CA GLN A 404 -22.41 -2.14 -3.22
C GLN A 404 -21.00 -1.91 -2.69
N ASP A 405 -19.99 -2.29 -3.48
CA ASP A 405 -18.60 -1.93 -3.24
C ASP A 405 -18.33 -0.54 -3.84
N PRO A 406 -18.06 0.49 -3.04
CA PRO A 406 -17.85 1.84 -3.53
C PRO A 406 -16.57 2.02 -4.38
N GLN A 407 -15.58 1.15 -4.20
CA GLN A 407 -14.32 1.24 -4.94
C GLN A 407 -14.47 0.76 -6.38
N THR A 408 -15.32 -0.25 -6.60
CA THR A 408 -15.54 -0.85 -7.93
C THR A 408 -16.87 -0.42 -8.55
N LEU A 409 -17.74 0.19 -7.74
CA LEU A 409 -19.14 0.54 -8.04
C LEU A 409 -20.02 -0.67 -8.40
N GLN A 410 -19.54 -1.89 -8.16
CA GLN A 410 -20.26 -3.14 -8.41
C GLN A 410 -21.04 -3.61 -7.18
N SER A 411 -22.02 -4.48 -7.40
CA SER A 411 -22.66 -5.20 -6.29
C SER A 411 -21.65 -6.07 -5.56
N THR A 412 -21.76 -6.17 -4.23
CA THR A 412 -20.93 -7.10 -3.45
C THR A 412 -21.38 -8.54 -3.73
N THR A 413 -20.46 -9.50 -3.56
CA THR A 413 -20.74 -10.94 -3.74
C THR A 413 -21.88 -11.43 -2.82
N ASN A 414 -21.94 -10.89 -1.60
CA ASN A 414 -22.85 -11.38 -0.56
C ASN A 414 -24.16 -10.59 -0.48
N ASP A 415 -24.19 -9.33 -0.94
CA ASP A 415 -25.35 -8.43 -0.88
C ASP A 415 -26.10 -8.52 0.46
N THR A 416 -25.36 -8.33 1.56
CA THR A 416 -25.85 -8.70 2.89
C THR A 416 -27.06 -7.89 3.31
N ALA A 417 -27.16 -6.65 2.83
CA ALA A 417 -28.29 -5.77 3.09
C ALA A 417 -29.56 -6.31 2.42
N ALA A 418 -29.53 -6.63 1.13
CA ALA A 418 -30.73 -7.11 0.44
C ALA A 418 -31.11 -8.53 0.88
N ARG A 419 -30.13 -9.41 1.11
CA ARG A 419 -30.38 -10.84 1.41
C ARG A 419 -30.74 -11.10 2.87
N TYR A 420 -30.14 -10.36 3.81
CA TYR A 420 -30.23 -10.65 5.24
C TYR A 420 -30.67 -9.47 6.10
N ASP A 421 -31.00 -8.32 5.50
CA ASP A 421 -31.28 -7.07 6.24
C ASP A 421 -30.08 -6.58 7.07
N LEU A 422 -28.85 -6.94 6.65
CA LEU A 422 -27.59 -6.57 7.30
C LEU A 422 -26.91 -5.44 6.52
N PHE A 423 -27.23 -4.19 6.84
CA PHE A 423 -26.81 -3.01 6.08
C PHE A 423 -25.39 -2.55 6.37
N GLY A 424 -24.92 -2.78 7.59
CA GLY A 424 -23.59 -2.40 8.04
C GLY A 424 -23.26 -3.14 9.32
N THR A 425 -22.00 -3.44 9.52
CA THR A 425 -21.50 -4.21 10.66
C THR A 425 -19.99 -4.02 10.71
N ASP A 426 -19.37 -4.44 11.80
CA ASP A 426 -17.93 -4.47 11.94
C ASP A 426 -17.45 -5.77 12.59
N LEU A 427 -16.14 -5.84 12.82
CA LEU A 427 -15.43 -7.01 13.30
C LEU A 427 -15.46 -8.16 12.27
N GLY A 428 -16.04 -9.31 12.63
CA GLY A 428 -15.99 -10.53 11.85
C GLY A 428 -14.87 -11.47 12.30
N TYR A 429 -14.62 -11.60 13.61
CA TYR A 429 -13.50 -12.40 14.10
C TYR A 429 -13.54 -13.84 13.53
N PRO A 430 -12.50 -14.28 12.81
CA PRO A 430 -12.50 -15.54 12.09
C PRO A 430 -12.20 -16.72 13.01
N VAL A 431 -13.07 -17.72 12.97
CA VAL A 431 -12.88 -19.03 13.61
C VAL A 431 -12.95 -20.11 12.56
N ASP A 432 -11.83 -20.75 12.33
CA ASP A 432 -11.66 -21.77 11.30
C ASP A 432 -11.49 -23.15 11.95
N ASP A 433 -12.38 -24.09 11.59
CA ASP A 433 -12.30 -25.48 12.04
C ASP A 433 -11.78 -26.44 10.96
N GLY A 434 -11.28 -25.90 9.85
CA GLY A 434 -10.83 -26.63 8.67
C GLY A 434 -11.96 -27.01 7.70
N SER A 435 -13.20 -27.09 8.17
CA SER A 435 -14.38 -27.38 7.33
C SER A 435 -15.12 -26.10 6.93
N ALA A 436 -15.19 -25.12 7.84
CA ALA A 436 -15.87 -23.85 7.66
C ALA A 436 -15.15 -22.72 8.38
N LEU A 437 -15.20 -21.54 7.78
CA LEU A 437 -14.78 -20.28 8.38
C LEU A 437 -16.02 -19.57 8.91
N ARG A 438 -16.12 -19.45 10.22
CA ARG A 438 -17.16 -18.65 10.88
C ARG A 438 -16.58 -17.28 11.20
N MET A 439 -17.31 -16.22 10.87
CA MET A 439 -16.94 -14.84 11.14
C MET A 439 -18.00 -14.24 12.06
N TYR A 440 -17.58 -13.85 13.26
CA TYR A 440 -18.47 -13.27 14.27
C TYR A 440 -18.41 -11.76 14.20
N PHE A 441 -19.52 -11.15 13.77
CA PHE A 441 -19.65 -9.71 13.57
C PHE A 441 -20.38 -9.06 14.74
N GLY A 442 -19.99 -7.83 15.06
CA GLY A 442 -20.57 -7.01 16.12
C GLY A 442 -21.37 -5.83 15.60
N ASP A 443 -22.07 -5.14 16.51
CA ASP A 443 -22.68 -3.82 16.33
C ASP A 443 -23.46 -3.68 15.00
N SER A 444 -24.26 -4.68 14.65
CA SER A 444 -24.82 -4.79 13.30
C SER A 444 -26.10 -3.97 13.11
N ARG A 445 -26.22 -3.35 11.92
CA ARG A 445 -27.35 -2.49 11.54
C ARG A 445 -28.39 -3.25 10.70
N PHE A 446 -29.65 -3.24 11.14
CA PHE A 446 -30.81 -3.86 10.48
C PHE A 446 -32.11 -3.02 10.62
N GLY A 447 -33.14 -3.31 9.82
CA GLY A 447 -34.40 -2.57 9.78
C GLY A 447 -34.40 -1.35 8.86
N SER A 448 -35.54 -1.08 8.21
CA SER A 448 -35.70 -0.03 7.18
C SER A 448 -35.22 1.36 7.62
N ILE A 449 -34.30 1.94 6.85
CA ILE A 449 -34.03 3.38 6.66
C ILE A 449 -34.13 4.25 7.93
N GLY A 450 -33.00 4.47 8.59
CA GLY A 450 -32.73 5.73 9.31
C GLY A 450 -32.90 5.76 10.83
N GLY A 451 -33.17 4.63 11.49
CA GLY A 451 -33.21 4.57 12.96
C GLY A 451 -32.01 3.84 13.54
N PHE A 452 -30.99 4.57 13.99
CA PHE A 452 -30.13 4.07 15.06
C PHE A 452 -31.08 3.70 16.22
N VAL A 453 -31.17 2.43 16.61
CA VAL A 453 -31.79 2.06 17.90
C VAL A 453 -30.62 1.71 18.80
N PRO A 454 -29.96 2.70 19.43
CA PRO A 454 -28.92 2.45 20.40
C PRO A 454 -29.59 1.90 21.64
N ASP A 455 -29.72 0.58 21.71
CA ASP A 455 -29.93 -0.08 22.98
C ASP A 455 -28.76 -1.02 23.20
N GLU A 456 -27.94 -0.71 24.21
CA GLU A 456 -26.82 -1.52 24.71
C GLU A 456 -27.30 -2.91 25.22
N ASN A 457 -28.60 -3.18 25.13
CA ASN A 457 -29.26 -4.37 25.67
C ASN A 457 -29.95 -5.24 24.60
N THR A 458 -29.94 -4.86 23.30
CA THR A 458 -30.58 -5.67 22.26
C THR A 458 -29.56 -6.45 21.43
N PRO A 459 -29.64 -7.80 21.36
CA PRO A 459 -28.78 -8.57 20.49
C PRO A 459 -28.88 -8.13 19.03
N ASP A 460 -27.75 -7.73 18.47
CA ASP A 460 -27.56 -7.30 17.08
C ASP A 460 -26.39 -8.02 16.40
N ASP A 461 -25.57 -8.77 17.13
CA ASP A 461 -24.47 -9.55 16.56
C ASP A 461 -24.94 -10.56 15.50
N ALA A 462 -24.09 -10.78 14.50
CA ALA A 462 -24.33 -11.68 13.39
C ALA A 462 -23.20 -12.70 13.22
N VAL A 463 -23.51 -13.84 12.62
CA VAL A 463 -22.50 -14.84 12.23
C VAL A 463 -22.58 -15.14 10.74
N GLY A 464 -21.47 -14.90 10.05
CA GLY A 464 -21.26 -15.30 8.66
C GLY A 464 -20.52 -16.62 8.59
N VAL A 465 -20.89 -17.48 7.65
CA VAL A 465 -20.22 -18.77 7.42
C VAL A 465 -19.77 -18.86 5.97
N SER A 466 -18.50 -19.21 5.76
CA SER A 466 -17.92 -19.49 4.45
C SER A 466 -17.28 -20.87 4.42
N THR A 467 -17.44 -21.58 3.30
CA THR A 467 -16.77 -22.85 3.01
C THR A 467 -15.72 -22.70 1.91
N ASP A 468 -15.49 -21.47 1.43
CA ASP A 468 -14.52 -21.20 0.38
C ASP A 468 -13.12 -21.60 0.83
N THR A 469 -12.43 -22.30 -0.06
CA THR A 469 -11.04 -22.75 0.09
C THR A 469 -10.08 -21.99 -0.83
N VAL A 470 -10.62 -21.23 -1.79
CA VAL A 470 -9.86 -20.39 -2.72
C VAL A 470 -9.81 -18.97 -2.16
N ALA A 471 -8.62 -18.37 -2.17
CA ALA A 471 -8.44 -16.99 -1.73
C ALA A 471 -9.27 -16.01 -2.58
N PRO A 472 -9.89 -14.99 -1.95
CA PRO A 472 -10.74 -14.02 -2.65
C PRO A 472 -9.92 -13.15 -3.61
N THR A 473 -10.60 -12.64 -4.65
CA THR A 473 -10.07 -11.73 -5.65
C THR A 473 -11.01 -10.54 -5.83
N VAL A 474 -10.58 -9.52 -6.59
CA VAL A 474 -11.41 -8.35 -6.90
C VAL A 474 -12.71 -8.70 -7.63
N ASN A 475 -12.72 -9.78 -8.41
CA ASN A 475 -13.88 -10.22 -9.19
C ASN A 475 -14.74 -11.24 -8.44
N GLN A 476 -14.20 -11.89 -7.41
CA GLN A 476 -14.88 -12.93 -6.65
C GLN A 476 -14.45 -12.83 -5.19
N CYS A 477 -15.28 -12.18 -4.38
CA CYS A 477 -15.07 -12.09 -2.94
C CYS A 477 -15.40 -13.43 -2.26
N LEU A 478 -15.14 -13.49 -0.95
CA LEU A 478 -15.51 -14.63 -0.12
C LEU A 478 -17.04 -14.80 -0.10
N HIS A 479 -17.53 -15.97 -0.48
CA HIS A 479 -18.95 -16.30 -0.34
C HIS A 479 -19.27 -16.56 1.12
N MET A 480 -20.25 -15.81 1.63
CA MET A 480 -20.65 -15.85 3.02
C MET A 480 -22.17 -15.97 3.12
N THR A 481 -22.62 -16.97 3.89
CA THR A 481 -24.03 -17.08 4.30
C THR A 481 -24.17 -16.59 5.74
N VAL A 482 -25.02 -15.60 5.96
CA VAL A 482 -25.38 -15.18 7.32
C VAL A 482 -26.36 -16.20 7.89
N THR A 483 -26.00 -16.83 9.01
CA THR A 483 -26.62 -18.08 9.45
C THR A 483 -27.68 -17.86 10.54
N PRO A 484 -28.80 -18.60 10.48
CA PRO A 484 -29.28 -19.46 9.40
C PRO A 484 -30.27 -18.71 8.50
N GLY A 485 -29.79 -18.08 7.42
CA GLY A 485 -30.59 -17.77 6.23
C GLY A 485 -31.86 -16.93 6.43
N SER A 486 -31.97 -16.17 7.52
CA SER A 486 -33.15 -15.38 7.83
C SER A 486 -33.01 -13.94 7.36
N LYS A 487 -34.14 -13.31 7.04
CA LYS A 487 -34.27 -11.87 6.81
C LYS A 487 -35.36 -11.33 7.75
N PRO A 488 -35.02 -10.54 8.79
CA PRO A 488 -33.67 -10.12 9.16
C PRO A 488 -32.79 -11.29 9.64
N PHE A 489 -31.48 -11.10 9.62
CA PHE A 489 -30.51 -12.11 10.08
C PHE A 489 -30.80 -12.57 11.52
N ALA A 490 -30.35 -13.79 11.84
CA ALA A 490 -30.56 -14.37 13.16
C ALA A 490 -29.53 -13.81 14.14
N ARG A 491 -30.03 -13.24 15.23
CA ARG A 491 -29.22 -12.63 16.29
C ARG A 491 -28.60 -13.71 17.16
N LEU A 492 -27.42 -13.42 17.71
CA LEU A 492 -26.76 -14.29 18.67
C LEU A 492 -27.47 -14.22 20.03
N VAL A 493 -27.69 -15.37 20.69
CA VAL A 493 -28.40 -15.44 21.97
C VAL A 493 -27.57 -16.21 22.98
N ALA A 494 -27.21 -15.56 24.09
CA ALA A 494 -26.49 -16.19 25.20
C ALA A 494 -27.41 -16.65 26.35
N SER A 495 -27.02 -17.74 27.02
CA SER A 495 -27.71 -18.27 28.20
C SER A 495 -26.74 -18.82 29.26
N PRO A 496 -26.74 -18.28 30.50
CA PRO A 496 -27.38 -17.03 30.93
C PRO A 496 -27.03 -15.83 30.05
N ALA A 497 -27.99 -14.90 29.91
CA ALA A 497 -27.84 -13.71 29.08
C ALA A 497 -26.88 -12.70 29.70
N PHE A 498 -26.18 -11.96 28.84
CA PHE A 498 -25.35 -10.79 29.15
C PHE A 498 -25.67 -9.69 28.12
N LYS A 499 -25.12 -8.47 28.30
CA LYS A 499 -25.40 -7.35 27.39
C LYS A 499 -24.85 -7.62 25.99
N GLN A 500 -25.60 -7.18 25.00
CA GLN A 500 -25.27 -7.28 23.58
C GLN A 500 -25.80 -6.01 22.90
N GLY A 501 -25.17 -5.61 21.80
CA GLY A 501 -25.40 -4.30 21.20
C GLY A 501 -24.12 -3.48 21.21
N LEU A 502 -24.24 -2.16 21.04
CA LEU A 502 -23.10 -1.23 20.91
C LEU A 502 -21.97 -1.51 21.92
N PHE A 503 -20.76 -1.81 21.43
CA PHE A 503 -19.57 -2.15 22.23
C PHE A 503 -19.71 -3.42 23.11
N ASN A 504 -20.72 -4.25 22.89
CA ASN A 504 -20.94 -5.53 23.56
C ASN A 504 -20.96 -6.65 22.51
N VAL A 505 -19.76 -7.11 22.14
CA VAL A 505 -19.48 -7.79 20.86
C VAL A 505 -18.74 -9.11 21.03
N PRO A 506 -18.85 -10.06 20.07
CA PRO A 506 -17.98 -11.22 20.00
C PRO A 506 -16.54 -10.79 19.68
N SER A 507 -15.64 -10.88 20.67
CA SER A 507 -14.25 -10.42 20.53
C SER A 507 -13.33 -11.45 19.88
N SER A 508 -13.51 -12.73 20.20
CA SER A 508 -12.75 -13.83 19.57
C SER A 508 -13.44 -15.18 19.69
N GLY A 509 -12.84 -16.23 19.13
CA GLY A 509 -13.29 -17.60 19.32
C GLY A 509 -12.28 -18.63 18.84
N PHE A 510 -12.56 -19.90 19.11
CA PHE A 510 -11.70 -21.03 18.74
C PHE A 510 -12.50 -22.34 18.75
N THR A 511 -11.92 -23.41 18.22
CA THR A 511 -12.51 -24.76 18.26
C THR A 511 -11.60 -25.75 18.96
N VAL A 512 -12.20 -26.66 19.73
CA VAL A 512 -11.53 -27.84 20.31
C VAL A 512 -12.34 -29.07 19.94
N GLY A 513 -11.75 -29.96 19.13
CA GLY A 513 -12.50 -31.06 18.53
C GLY A 513 -13.67 -30.52 17.70
N SER A 514 -14.88 -31.02 17.95
CA SER A 514 -16.11 -30.54 17.31
C SER A 514 -16.79 -29.38 18.06
N THR A 515 -16.24 -28.95 19.20
CA THR A 515 -16.85 -27.92 20.04
C THR A 515 -16.28 -26.55 19.70
N GLY A 516 -17.16 -25.61 19.36
CA GLY A 516 -16.82 -24.20 19.17
C GLY A 516 -16.98 -23.42 20.47
N TYR A 517 -16.10 -22.45 20.69
CA TYR A 517 -16.16 -21.49 21.78
C TYR A 517 -16.04 -20.08 21.23
N THR A 518 -16.81 -19.16 21.78
CA THR A 518 -16.76 -17.73 21.46
C THR A 518 -16.60 -16.95 22.76
N ILE A 519 -15.70 -15.96 22.75
CA ILE A 519 -15.47 -15.06 23.86
C ILE A 519 -16.12 -13.71 23.53
N PHE A 520 -17.14 -13.36 24.30
CA PHE A 520 -17.82 -12.07 24.19
C PHE A 520 -17.16 -11.05 25.12
N TRP A 521 -17.08 -9.81 24.67
CA TRP A 521 -16.84 -8.66 25.54
C TRP A 521 -18.19 -7.99 25.78
N THR A 522 -18.55 -7.82 27.05
CA THR A 522 -19.88 -7.35 27.48
C THR A 522 -19.75 -6.41 28.67
N ASP A 523 -20.86 -5.76 29.01
CA ASP A 523 -21.00 -4.81 30.11
C ASP A 523 -20.04 -3.63 29.94
N HIS A 524 -19.89 -3.20 28.68
CA HIS A 524 -19.07 -2.05 28.32
C HIS A 524 -19.60 -0.80 29.00
N CYS A 525 -18.83 -0.29 29.96
CA CYS A 525 -19.06 0.98 30.63
C CYS A 525 -20.42 1.14 31.33
N ASP A 526 -20.79 0.16 32.17
CA ASP A 526 -22.00 0.15 33.01
C ASP A 526 -22.20 1.36 33.96
N ASN A 527 -21.26 2.31 34.03
CA ASN A 527 -21.39 3.58 34.76
C ASN A 527 -20.79 4.75 33.93
N PRO A 528 -21.49 5.29 32.92
CA PRO A 528 -21.00 6.43 32.16
C PRO A 528 -21.00 7.70 33.04
N VAL A 529 -19.86 8.40 33.09
CA VAL A 529 -19.82 9.76 33.64
C VAL A 529 -20.57 10.68 32.66
N PRO A 530 -21.56 11.48 33.13
CA PRO A 530 -22.35 12.32 32.24
C PRO A 530 -21.57 13.57 31.82
N GLU A 531 -20.94 13.56 30.65
CA GLU A 531 -20.43 14.77 29.96
C GLU A 531 -20.72 14.67 28.45
N PRO A 532 -21.31 15.69 27.80
CA PRO A 532 -21.46 15.76 26.34
C PRO A 532 -20.22 16.44 25.70
N PRO A 533 -19.71 16.03 24.51
CA PRO A 533 -20.25 15.12 23.49
C PRO A 533 -19.75 13.66 23.66
N PRO A 534 -20.23 12.67 22.87
CA PRO A 534 -20.10 11.23 23.16
C PRO A 534 -18.64 10.75 23.03
N THR A 535 -17.85 11.00 24.05
CA THR A 535 -16.58 10.35 24.31
C THR A 535 -16.87 9.23 25.30
N HIS A 536 -17.56 8.19 24.80
CA HIS A 536 -17.92 7.03 25.61
C HIS A 536 -16.63 6.40 26.15
N CYS A 537 -16.50 6.47 27.48
CA CYS A 537 -15.43 5.90 28.32
C CYS A 537 -14.06 6.62 28.30
N VAL A 538 -14.00 7.92 28.60
CA VAL A 538 -12.71 8.67 28.67
C VAL A 538 -12.32 9.12 30.09
N ALA A 539 -13.10 8.80 31.12
CA ALA A 539 -12.69 9.04 32.51
C ALA A 539 -12.51 7.71 33.23
N LEU A 540 -11.25 7.35 33.52
CA LEU A 540 -10.95 6.34 34.54
C LEU A 540 -11.72 6.73 35.82
N PRO A 541 -12.55 5.85 36.41
CA PRO A 541 -13.08 6.12 37.73
C PRO A 541 -11.91 6.33 38.70
N PRO A 542 -12.03 7.19 39.73
CA PRO A 542 -11.02 7.32 40.77
C PRO A 542 -10.66 5.93 41.32
N ALA A 543 -9.37 5.64 41.51
CA ALA A 543 -8.87 4.32 41.93
C ALA A 543 -9.52 3.76 43.21
N THR A 544 -10.26 4.59 43.96
CA THR A 544 -11.00 4.24 45.17
C THR A 544 -12.37 3.58 44.95
N THR A 545 -12.88 3.48 43.71
CA THR A 545 -14.19 2.86 43.41
C THR A 545 -14.12 1.56 42.61
N VAL A 546 -12.93 1.07 42.26
CA VAL A 546 -12.75 -0.18 41.51
C VAL A 546 -12.72 -1.38 42.46
N THR A 547 -13.64 -2.32 42.30
CA THR A 547 -13.62 -3.59 43.04
C THR A 547 -12.42 -4.43 42.57
N PRO A 548 -11.59 -4.97 43.48
CA PRO A 548 -10.50 -5.87 43.09
C PRO A 548 -11.02 -7.04 42.24
N GLY A 549 -10.44 -7.23 41.04
CA GLY A 549 -10.84 -8.29 40.11
C GLY A 549 -11.90 -7.89 39.08
N THR A 550 -12.38 -6.64 39.05
CA THR A 550 -13.24 -6.11 37.99
C THR A 550 -12.48 -5.16 37.06
N ASN A 551 -13.06 -4.84 35.91
CA ASN A 551 -12.50 -3.89 34.96
C ASN A 551 -13.55 -2.83 34.59
N PRO A 552 -13.21 -1.53 34.65
CA PRO A 552 -14.17 -0.46 34.40
C PRO A 552 -14.66 -0.36 32.95
N PHE A 553 -14.01 -1.05 32.01
CA PHE A 553 -14.35 -1.05 30.57
C PHE A 553 -15.21 -2.26 30.14
N GLY A 554 -15.56 -3.16 31.06
CA GLY A 554 -16.38 -4.36 30.80
C GLY A 554 -15.69 -5.67 31.17
N ARG A 555 -16.28 -6.80 30.79
CA ARG A 555 -15.75 -8.14 31.09
C ARG A 555 -15.76 -9.06 29.87
N GLY A 556 -14.78 -9.98 29.82
CA GLY A 556 -14.76 -11.10 28.87
C GLY A 556 -15.56 -12.30 29.39
N VAL A 557 -16.39 -12.90 28.56
CA VAL A 557 -17.23 -14.06 28.91
C VAL A 557 -16.95 -15.21 27.96
N LEU A 558 -16.49 -16.34 28.49
CA LEU A 558 -16.32 -17.56 27.70
C LEU A 558 -17.66 -18.26 27.52
N THR A 559 -17.99 -18.58 26.28
CA THR A 559 -19.22 -19.31 25.94
C THR A 559 -18.91 -20.55 25.11
N ARG A 560 -19.78 -21.56 25.21
CA ARG A 560 -19.81 -22.73 24.34
C ARG A 560 -20.87 -22.54 23.26
N ASN A 561 -20.51 -22.77 22.01
CA ASN A 561 -21.40 -22.55 20.87
C ASN A 561 -22.42 -23.69 20.76
N GLY A 562 -23.68 -23.33 20.56
CA GLY A 562 -24.78 -24.25 20.28
C GLY A 562 -24.72 -24.78 18.84
N SER A 563 -25.40 -25.90 18.60
CA SER A 563 -25.36 -26.59 17.31
C SER A 563 -26.03 -25.82 16.15
N ASN A 564 -26.88 -24.84 16.45
CA ASN A 564 -27.52 -23.98 15.45
C ASN A 564 -26.61 -22.81 15.00
N GLY A 565 -25.45 -22.61 15.64
CA GLY A 565 -24.50 -21.54 15.35
C GLY A 565 -24.88 -20.16 15.89
N THR A 566 -26.06 -20.00 16.51
CA THR A 566 -26.56 -18.71 17.01
C THR A 566 -26.89 -18.70 18.50
N THR A 567 -26.90 -19.85 19.18
CA THR A 567 -27.04 -19.91 20.63
C THR A 567 -25.70 -20.16 21.31
N PHE A 568 -25.51 -19.58 22.49
CA PHE A 568 -24.27 -19.64 23.24
C PHE A 568 -24.56 -19.97 24.71
N GLN A 569 -23.95 -21.03 25.23
CA GLN A 569 -24.01 -21.36 26.64
C GLN A 569 -22.89 -20.64 27.37
N THR A 570 -23.25 -19.72 28.25
CA THR A 570 -22.29 -19.00 29.10
C THR A 570 -21.66 -19.95 30.11
N LEU A 571 -20.33 -19.95 30.19
CA LEU A 571 -19.57 -20.83 31.08
C LEU A 571 -19.07 -20.08 32.32
N PHE A 572 -18.20 -19.08 32.11
CA PHE A 572 -17.65 -18.25 33.18
C PHE A 572 -17.03 -16.96 32.63
N ASP A 573 -16.84 -15.99 33.53
CA ASP A 573 -16.13 -14.75 33.24
C ASP A 573 -14.62 -14.99 33.21
N LEU A 574 -13.96 -14.42 32.21
CA LEU A 574 -12.50 -14.36 32.16
C LEU A 574 -11.98 -13.34 33.19
N PRO A 575 -10.72 -13.46 33.66
CA PRO A 575 -10.14 -12.48 34.56
C PRO A 575 -10.09 -11.08 33.95
N ALA A 576 -10.09 -10.03 34.79
CA ALA A 576 -10.13 -8.62 34.39
C ALA A 576 -9.02 -8.13 33.42
N ASN A 577 -7.95 -8.91 33.23
CA ASN A 577 -6.89 -8.64 32.25
C ASN A 577 -7.21 -9.15 30.84
N PHE A 578 -8.31 -9.89 30.69
CA PHE A 578 -8.73 -10.56 29.45
C PHE A 578 -10.04 -9.98 28.92
N ASN A 579 -10.06 -8.65 28.78
CA ASN A 579 -11.07 -7.97 27.97
C ASN A 579 -10.59 -7.88 26.54
N TYR A 580 -11.55 -7.74 25.61
CA TYR A 580 -11.32 -7.70 24.17
C TYR A 580 -10.21 -8.63 23.69
N THR A 581 -10.56 -9.89 23.45
CA THR A 581 -9.57 -10.96 23.33
C THR A 581 -9.19 -11.29 21.88
N ALA A 582 -8.07 -11.97 21.71
CA ALA A 582 -7.75 -12.74 20.51
C ALA A 582 -7.37 -14.16 20.94
N ALA A 583 -8.07 -15.18 20.42
CA ALA A 583 -7.90 -16.55 20.86
C ALA A 583 -7.54 -17.47 19.70
N ILE A 584 -6.69 -18.46 19.97
CA ILE A 584 -6.24 -19.41 18.96
C ILE A 584 -5.88 -20.76 19.58
N ASN A 585 -6.37 -21.85 18.98
CA ASN A 585 -6.02 -23.20 19.41
C ASN A 585 -4.73 -23.67 18.72
N SER A 586 -3.62 -23.71 19.47
CA SER A 586 -2.31 -24.13 18.96
C SER A 586 -2.23 -25.61 18.57
N ASN A 587 -3.11 -26.46 19.10
CA ASN A 587 -3.14 -27.89 18.77
C ASN A 587 -3.45 -28.16 17.29
N ASN A 588 -4.15 -27.23 16.63
CA ASN A 588 -4.64 -27.38 15.26
C ASN A 588 -3.80 -26.60 14.23
N ILE A 589 -2.65 -26.04 14.64
CA ILE A 589 -1.82 -25.22 13.76
C ILE A 589 -0.74 -26.08 13.10
N SER A 590 -0.84 -26.26 11.78
CA SER A 590 0.19 -26.95 10.99
C SER A 590 1.52 -26.17 10.99
N GLY A 591 2.62 -26.90 11.18
CA GLY A 591 3.98 -26.34 11.16
C GLY A 591 4.37 -25.54 12.41
N LEU A 592 3.54 -25.52 13.46
CA LEU A 592 3.91 -24.90 14.74
C LEU A 592 4.93 -25.76 15.50
N PRO A 593 5.99 -25.19 16.09
CA PRO A 593 6.92 -25.95 16.91
C PRO A 593 6.22 -26.62 18.10
N ALA A 594 6.52 -27.90 18.34
CA ALA A 594 5.85 -28.70 19.38
C ALA A 594 5.95 -28.09 20.79
N ALA A 595 7.05 -27.41 21.11
CA ALA A 595 7.23 -26.73 22.39
C ALA A 595 6.25 -25.54 22.61
N GLN A 596 5.62 -25.04 21.55
CA GLN A 596 4.63 -23.97 21.60
C GLN A 596 3.19 -24.51 21.54
N ASN A 597 3.01 -25.83 21.50
CA ASN A 597 1.72 -26.47 21.42
C ASN A 597 1.17 -26.76 22.83
N LEU A 598 0.63 -25.73 23.49
CA LEU A 598 0.16 -25.81 24.88
C LEU A 598 -1.36 -25.93 25.02
N GLY A 599 -2.10 -25.87 23.92
CA GLY A 599 -3.57 -25.81 23.92
C GLY A 599 -4.10 -24.51 23.32
N VAL A 600 -5.07 -23.89 23.97
CA VAL A 600 -5.66 -22.63 23.52
C VAL A 600 -4.91 -21.47 24.15
N TYR A 601 -4.38 -20.58 23.31
CA TYR A 601 -3.87 -19.28 23.74
C TYR A 601 -5.00 -18.25 23.69
N VAL A 602 -5.05 -17.39 24.71
CA VAL A 602 -5.92 -16.22 24.73
C VAL A 602 -5.05 -15.01 25.04
N PHE A 603 -5.01 -14.06 24.13
CA PHE A 603 -4.46 -12.74 24.33
C PHE A 603 -5.59 -11.82 24.76
N GLY A 604 -5.35 -10.98 25.75
CA GLY A 604 -6.36 -10.07 26.27
C GLY A 604 -5.75 -8.75 26.68
N VAL A 605 -6.47 -7.66 26.42
CA VAL A 605 -6.10 -6.32 26.88
C VAL A 605 -6.83 -6.02 28.17
N HIS A 606 -6.15 -5.39 29.12
CA HIS A 606 -6.77 -4.97 30.36
C HIS A 606 -7.66 -3.75 30.08
N LEU A 607 -7.04 -2.64 29.68
CA LEU A 607 -7.72 -1.43 29.25
C LEU A 607 -7.80 -1.43 27.72
N TYR A 608 -9.01 -1.51 27.18
CA TYR A 608 -9.24 -1.49 25.74
C TYR A 608 -8.61 -0.23 25.12
N ARG A 609 -7.76 -0.41 24.09
CA ARG A 609 -6.99 0.65 23.39
C ARG A 609 -6.00 1.44 24.25
N GLU A 610 -5.80 1.07 25.51
CA GLU A 610 -4.97 1.80 26.49
C GLU A 610 -4.01 0.86 27.27
N SER A 611 -3.92 -0.42 26.89
CA SER A 611 -2.97 -1.39 27.48
C SER A 611 -2.42 -2.41 26.49
N ASN A 612 -1.22 -2.93 26.81
CA ASN A 612 -0.62 -4.02 26.03
C ASN A 612 -1.30 -5.37 26.35
N PRO A 613 -1.31 -6.33 25.40
CA PRO A 613 -1.90 -7.64 25.60
C PRO A 613 -1.16 -8.46 26.65
N THR A 614 -1.91 -9.03 27.59
CA THR A 614 -1.49 -10.16 28.42
C THR A 614 -1.81 -11.48 27.72
N LEU A 615 -1.21 -12.58 28.18
CA LEU A 615 -1.35 -13.90 27.58
C LEU A 615 -1.74 -14.94 28.62
N ALA A 616 -2.71 -15.78 28.26
CA ALA A 616 -3.02 -17.02 28.95
C ALA A 616 -2.92 -18.21 27.99
N TYR A 617 -2.70 -19.39 28.55
CA TYR A 617 -3.03 -20.64 27.87
C TYR A 617 -3.88 -21.56 28.74
N VAL A 618 -4.61 -22.47 28.09
CA VAL A 618 -5.29 -23.58 28.73
C VAL A 618 -5.15 -24.84 27.88
N PRO A 619 -4.85 -26.01 28.47
CA PRO A 619 -4.87 -27.26 27.72
C PRO A 619 -6.23 -27.47 27.04
N ALA A 620 -6.24 -27.87 25.77
CA ALA A 620 -7.47 -27.93 24.98
C ALA A 620 -8.57 -28.79 25.64
N GLY A 621 -8.21 -29.90 26.29
CA GLY A 621 -9.15 -30.76 27.02
C GLY A 621 -9.65 -30.20 28.35
N SER A 622 -9.29 -28.97 28.73
CA SER A 622 -9.61 -28.37 30.02
C SER A 622 -10.09 -26.91 29.91
N VAL A 623 -10.46 -26.45 28.71
CA VAL A 623 -10.94 -25.08 28.43
C VAL A 623 -12.02 -24.64 29.41
N GLU A 624 -12.95 -25.52 29.74
CA GLU A 624 -14.11 -25.21 30.58
C GLU A 624 -13.82 -25.24 32.09
N ASN A 625 -12.60 -25.56 32.50
CA ASN A 625 -12.19 -25.57 33.90
C ASN A 625 -11.32 -24.32 34.19
N PRO A 626 -11.85 -23.28 34.87
CA PRO A 626 -11.10 -22.07 35.17
C PRO A 626 -9.77 -22.33 35.90
N ALA A 627 -9.68 -23.37 36.74
CA ALA A 627 -8.47 -23.71 37.48
C ALA A 627 -7.35 -24.30 36.60
N ALA A 628 -7.65 -24.68 35.35
CA ALA A 628 -6.67 -25.19 34.40
C ALA A 628 -5.95 -24.08 33.61
N TRP A 629 -6.46 -22.85 33.65
CA TRP A 629 -5.88 -21.71 32.93
C TRP A 629 -4.57 -21.25 33.57
N ARG A 630 -3.63 -20.83 32.73
CA ARG A 630 -2.29 -20.39 33.14
C ARG A 630 -1.97 -19.06 32.50
N TYR A 631 -1.43 -18.14 33.30
CA TYR A 631 -1.22 -16.75 32.93
C TYR A 631 0.28 -16.46 32.84
N PHE A 632 0.69 -15.84 31.73
CA PHE A 632 2.09 -15.55 31.44
C PHE A 632 2.63 -14.51 32.42
N THR A 633 3.76 -14.80 33.08
CA THR A 633 4.38 -13.90 34.05
C THR A 633 5.73 -13.32 33.59
N GLY A 634 6.14 -13.63 32.36
CA GLY A 634 7.43 -13.21 31.80
C GLY A 634 8.29 -14.39 31.37
N LEU A 635 9.53 -14.08 30.98
CA LEU A 635 10.52 -15.08 30.61
C LEU A 635 11.48 -15.35 31.78
N ASP A 636 11.88 -16.61 31.93
CA ASP A 636 12.97 -16.99 32.83
C ASP A 636 14.34 -16.58 32.24
N ALA A 637 15.41 -16.83 32.99
CA ALA A 637 16.78 -16.51 32.56
C ALA A 637 17.23 -17.24 31.28
N ASN A 638 16.55 -18.31 30.89
CA ASN A 638 16.83 -19.09 29.68
C ASN A 638 15.92 -18.68 28.50
N GLY A 639 15.03 -17.70 28.68
CA GLY A 639 14.07 -17.26 27.67
C GLY A 639 12.81 -18.15 27.57
N ASN A 640 12.57 -19.06 28.52
CA ASN A 640 11.35 -19.87 28.56
C ASN A 640 10.21 -19.12 29.24
N PRO A 641 8.96 -19.36 28.83
CA PRO A 641 7.82 -18.70 29.46
C PRO A 641 7.58 -19.23 30.88
N SER A 642 7.38 -18.30 31.82
CA SER A 642 6.90 -18.58 33.17
C SER A 642 5.38 -18.40 33.23
N TRP A 643 4.72 -19.27 34.01
CA TRP A 643 3.26 -19.35 34.07
C TRP A 643 2.76 -19.43 35.51
N SER A 644 1.68 -18.72 35.82
CA SER A 644 1.00 -18.72 37.11
C SER A 644 -0.45 -19.19 36.98
N ALA A 645 -1.02 -19.74 38.06
CA ALA A 645 -2.47 -19.98 38.16
C ALA A 645 -3.23 -18.70 38.60
N ASP A 646 -2.52 -17.71 39.14
CA ASP A 646 -3.07 -16.42 39.54
C ASP A 646 -3.02 -15.43 38.36
N PRO A 647 -4.17 -14.96 37.83
CA PRO A 647 -4.19 -13.97 36.75
C PRO A 647 -3.71 -12.57 37.17
N ALA A 648 -3.72 -12.24 38.46
CA ALA A 648 -3.35 -10.91 38.95
C ALA A 648 -1.87 -10.59 38.75
N VAL A 649 -1.02 -11.61 38.62
CA VAL A 649 0.43 -11.47 38.37
C VAL A 649 0.79 -11.52 36.88
N GLY A 650 -0.21 -11.64 35.99
CA GLY A 650 -0.02 -11.69 34.54
C GLY A 650 0.71 -10.45 34.01
N GLN A 651 1.64 -10.65 33.09
CA GLN A 651 2.45 -9.60 32.48
C GLN A 651 2.15 -9.48 30.98
N PRO A 652 2.30 -8.28 30.40
CA PRO A 652 2.12 -8.10 28.96
C PRO A 652 3.22 -8.82 28.16
N VAL A 653 2.87 -9.32 26.97
CA VAL A 653 3.82 -10.03 26.09
C VAL A 653 4.84 -9.11 25.43
N PHE A 654 4.61 -7.79 25.47
CA PHE A 654 5.57 -6.76 25.11
C PHE A 654 5.25 -5.44 25.83
N THR A 655 6.27 -4.62 26.04
CA THR A 655 6.15 -3.29 26.66
C THR A 655 6.71 -2.17 25.79
N THR A 656 7.30 -2.49 24.63
CA THR A 656 8.03 -1.55 23.76
C THR A 656 7.37 -1.37 22.40
N GLY A 657 7.49 -0.18 21.80
CA GLY A 657 7.39 0.03 20.35
C GLY A 657 6.29 0.97 19.84
N ASP A 658 5.37 1.46 20.67
CA ASP A 658 4.58 2.67 20.35
C ASP A 658 4.87 3.70 21.46
N PRO A 659 4.98 5.00 21.18
CA PRO A 659 5.52 5.94 22.15
C PRO A 659 4.58 6.02 23.37
N SER A 660 4.99 5.33 24.44
CA SER A 660 4.62 5.52 25.85
C SER A 660 3.35 4.90 26.47
N SER A 661 2.41 4.21 25.79
CA SER A 661 1.23 3.69 26.53
C SER A 661 0.35 2.60 25.88
N GLY A 662 0.90 1.46 25.45
CA GLY A 662 0.06 0.25 25.24
C GLY A 662 -1.18 0.41 24.34
N CYS A 663 -1.07 1.13 23.24
CA CYS A 663 -2.20 1.34 22.34
C CYS A 663 -2.40 0.10 21.46
N VAL A 664 -3.21 -0.84 21.94
CA VAL A 664 -3.66 -2.01 21.18
C VAL A 664 -5.18 -2.05 21.19
N GLY A 665 -5.78 -1.78 20.03
CA GLY A 665 -7.21 -1.95 19.81
C GLY A 665 -7.56 -3.39 19.47
N GLU A 666 -8.55 -3.52 18.60
CA GLU A 666 -8.97 -4.78 18.03
C GLU A 666 -7.77 -5.49 17.41
N SER A 667 -7.55 -6.74 17.79
CA SER A 667 -6.35 -7.47 17.39
C SER A 667 -6.65 -8.90 16.98
N SER A 668 -5.82 -9.44 16.10
CA SER A 668 -5.76 -10.87 15.81
C SER A 668 -4.34 -11.37 16.00
N VAL A 669 -4.22 -12.64 16.41
CA VAL A 669 -2.95 -13.33 16.53
C VAL A 669 -3.02 -14.63 15.73
N SER A 670 -2.03 -14.90 14.90
CA SER A 670 -2.02 -16.10 14.04
C SER A 670 -0.60 -16.57 13.78
N TRP A 671 -0.43 -17.88 13.58
CA TRP A 671 0.82 -18.44 13.08
C TRP A 671 0.88 -18.38 11.56
N VAL A 672 1.92 -17.76 11.02
CA VAL A 672 2.17 -17.67 9.58
C VAL A 672 3.21 -18.72 9.20
N ALA A 673 2.74 -19.89 8.79
CA ALA A 673 3.60 -21.05 8.52
C ALA A 673 4.72 -20.78 7.50
N PRO A 674 4.49 -20.09 6.36
CA PRO A 674 5.57 -19.76 5.41
C PRO A 674 6.71 -18.93 6.01
N MET A 675 6.42 -18.12 7.02
CA MET A 675 7.41 -17.28 7.70
C MET A 675 7.99 -17.95 8.95
N GLN A 676 7.36 -19.02 9.43
CA GLN A 676 7.59 -19.58 10.75
C GLN A 676 7.59 -18.51 11.85
N ARG A 677 6.58 -17.63 11.82
CA ARG A 677 6.42 -16.55 12.80
C ARG A 677 4.98 -16.43 13.24
N TRP A 678 4.80 -16.03 14.49
CA TRP A 678 3.55 -15.46 14.97
C TRP A 678 3.41 -14.05 14.42
N LEU A 679 2.21 -13.72 13.99
CA LEU A 679 1.78 -12.41 13.52
C LEU A 679 0.68 -11.90 14.44
N MET A 680 0.83 -10.67 14.92
CA MET A 680 -0.25 -9.91 15.55
C MET A 680 -0.57 -8.73 14.65
N LEU A 681 -1.83 -8.62 14.21
CA LEU A 681 -2.35 -7.41 13.58
C LEU A 681 -3.25 -6.68 14.56
N TYR A 682 -3.15 -5.35 14.62
CA TYR A 682 -3.99 -4.53 15.47
C TYR A 682 -4.10 -3.09 14.95
N ASN A 683 -5.16 -2.37 15.30
CA ASN A 683 -5.23 -0.93 15.04
C ASN A 683 -4.76 -0.11 16.24
N CYS A 684 -4.07 0.99 15.94
CA CYS A 684 -3.67 1.98 16.92
C CYS A 684 -3.44 3.35 16.26
N GLN A 685 -3.92 4.41 16.94
CA GLN A 685 -3.50 5.79 16.74
C GLN A 685 -3.70 6.57 18.04
N ARG A 686 -2.74 7.44 18.36
CA ARG A 686 -2.89 8.45 19.40
C ARG A 686 -2.91 9.85 18.81
N GLY A 687 -3.74 10.71 19.39
CA GLY A 687 -3.79 12.13 19.09
C GLY A 687 -2.60 12.88 19.71
N PRO A 688 -2.46 14.18 19.42
CA PRO A 688 -1.42 15.03 20.03
C PRO A 688 -1.49 15.09 21.56
N ASP A 689 -2.67 14.85 22.13
CA ASP A 689 -2.94 14.77 23.58
C ASP A 689 -2.57 13.41 24.18
N GLY A 690 -2.06 12.49 23.36
CA GLY A 690 -1.70 11.14 23.76
C GLY A 690 -2.90 10.24 24.03
N LYS A 691 -4.13 10.60 23.66
CA LYS A 691 -5.31 9.71 23.79
C LYS A 691 -5.55 8.91 22.52
N PHE A 692 -6.21 7.76 22.61
CA PHE A 692 -6.63 7.03 21.41
C PHE A 692 -7.55 7.88 20.52
N VAL A 693 -7.37 7.79 19.20
CA VAL A 693 -8.25 8.40 18.20
C VAL A 693 -8.69 7.33 17.20
N LEU A 694 -10.01 7.24 16.96
CA LEU A 694 -10.56 6.45 15.85
C LEU A 694 -10.08 7.07 14.53
N GLY A 695 -9.54 6.27 13.59
CA GLY A 695 -9.04 6.81 12.30
C GLY A 695 -7.62 6.41 11.92
N GLY A 696 -7.03 5.46 12.66
CA GLY A 696 -5.59 5.22 12.63
C GLY A 696 -5.05 4.38 11.50
N SER A 697 -4.11 3.56 11.91
CA SER A 697 -3.38 2.67 11.04
C SER A 697 -3.47 1.25 11.58
N VAL A 698 -3.41 0.27 10.68
CA VAL A 698 -3.18 -1.12 11.04
C VAL A 698 -1.69 -1.31 11.24
N LYS A 699 -1.32 -1.93 12.35
CA LYS A 699 0.04 -2.30 12.71
C LYS A 699 0.18 -3.82 12.70
N ALA A 700 1.39 -4.28 12.41
CA ALA A 700 1.82 -5.66 12.51
C ALA A 700 2.97 -5.80 13.50
N ARG A 701 2.97 -6.89 14.26
CA ARG A 701 4.13 -7.37 15.03
C ARG A 701 4.39 -8.83 14.74
N LEU A 702 5.65 -9.21 14.76
CA LEU A 702 6.10 -10.58 14.53
C LEU A 702 6.81 -11.12 15.77
N ALA A 703 6.62 -12.41 16.06
CA ALA A 703 7.32 -13.11 17.13
C ALA A 703 7.71 -14.53 16.74
N VAL A 704 8.73 -15.06 17.41
CA VAL A 704 9.17 -16.47 17.26
C VAL A 704 8.34 -17.44 18.11
N ALA A 705 7.67 -16.94 19.14
CA ALA A 705 6.78 -17.69 20.02
C ALA A 705 5.61 -16.78 20.45
N PRO A 706 4.48 -17.33 20.95
CA PRO A 706 3.30 -16.51 21.27
C PRO A 706 3.56 -15.57 22.46
N TRP A 707 4.47 -15.94 23.36
CA TRP A 707 4.97 -15.10 24.46
C TRP A 707 6.13 -14.17 24.07
N GLY A 708 6.49 -14.10 22.78
CA GLY A 708 7.55 -13.24 22.27
C GLY A 708 8.93 -13.90 22.14
N PRO A 709 10.00 -13.10 21.96
CA PRO A 709 9.98 -11.65 21.86
C PRO A 709 9.18 -11.17 20.63
N TRP A 710 8.33 -10.17 20.84
CA TRP A 710 7.58 -9.50 19.77
C TRP A 710 8.38 -8.32 19.22
N SER A 711 8.31 -8.13 17.91
CA SER A 711 8.95 -7.01 17.22
C SER A 711 8.38 -5.65 17.66
N ALA A 712 9.11 -4.57 17.34
CA ALA A 712 8.51 -3.26 17.22
C ALA A 712 7.36 -3.29 16.20
N PRO A 713 6.35 -2.41 16.32
CA PRO A 713 5.23 -2.41 15.41
C PRO A 713 5.63 -1.82 14.07
N THR A 714 5.18 -2.47 13.01
CA THR A 714 5.28 -1.97 11.64
C THR A 714 3.90 -1.54 11.21
N GLU A 715 3.75 -0.30 10.73
CA GLU A 715 2.50 0.12 10.12
C GLU A 715 2.32 -0.61 8.79
N VAL A 716 1.21 -1.31 8.59
CA VAL A 716 0.90 -2.14 7.40
C VAL A 716 -0.31 -1.65 6.61
N PHE A 717 -1.05 -0.67 7.13
CA PHE A 717 -2.07 0.07 6.39
C PHE A 717 -2.36 1.39 7.08
N LYS A 718 -2.50 2.47 6.34
CA LYS A 718 -2.92 3.79 6.79
C LYS A 718 -3.67 4.49 5.65
N PRO A 719 -4.90 4.98 5.87
CA PRO A 719 -5.73 5.53 4.80
C PRO A 719 -5.05 6.58 3.92
N ASP A 720 -4.25 7.48 4.52
CA ASP A 720 -3.53 8.56 3.83
C ASP A 720 -2.53 8.05 2.78
N THR A 721 -1.72 7.06 3.17
CA THR A 721 -0.64 6.53 2.33
C THR A 721 -1.11 5.36 1.48
N ASP A 722 -2.18 4.69 1.92
CA ASP A 722 -2.76 3.51 1.32
C ASP A 722 -4.10 3.84 0.61
N ASN A 723 -4.30 5.06 0.09
CA ASN A 723 -5.32 5.45 -0.90
C ASN A 723 -6.72 4.88 -0.62
N ALA A 724 -7.12 4.95 0.65
CA ALA A 724 -8.40 4.44 1.11
C ALA A 724 -9.48 5.52 1.05
N TRP A 725 -9.06 6.75 1.34
CA TRP A 725 -9.92 7.93 1.32
C TRP A 725 -10.59 8.09 -0.03
N CYS A 726 -11.89 8.39 0.01
CA CYS A 726 -12.70 8.75 -1.15
C CYS A 726 -12.87 7.60 -2.17
N ARG A 727 -12.35 6.41 -1.82
CA ARG A 727 -12.39 5.20 -2.62
C ARG A 727 -13.22 4.12 -1.96
N PHE A 728 -12.92 3.84 -0.69
CA PHE A 728 -13.73 2.93 0.13
C PHE A 728 -13.81 3.35 1.60
N MET A 729 -13.20 4.47 1.98
CA MET A 729 -13.40 5.14 3.26
C MET A 729 -13.78 6.60 3.02
N HIS A 730 -14.81 7.06 3.72
CA HIS A 730 -15.31 8.43 3.63
C HIS A 730 -14.29 9.43 4.20
N ARG A 731 -14.12 10.54 3.51
CA ARG A 731 -13.32 11.68 3.99
C ARG A 731 -14.22 12.92 4.10
N PRO A 732 -14.24 13.63 5.24
CA PRO A 732 -15.15 14.76 5.44
C PRO A 732 -14.92 15.88 4.42
N SER A 733 -16.00 16.57 4.08
CA SER A 733 -15.96 17.75 3.20
C SER A 733 -15.08 18.90 3.73
N SER A 734 -14.84 18.93 5.04
CA SER A 734 -13.98 19.90 5.73
C SER A 734 -12.50 19.49 5.81
N ALA A 735 -12.15 18.25 5.43
CA ALA A 735 -10.78 17.77 5.46
C ALA A 735 -9.90 18.48 4.42
N ASN A 736 -8.57 18.38 4.54
CA ASN A 736 -7.63 18.94 3.58
C ASN A 736 -6.62 17.86 3.09
N PRO A 737 -6.63 17.49 1.79
CA PRO A 737 -7.61 17.90 0.78
C PRO A 737 -8.99 17.30 1.07
N PRO A 738 -10.09 18.02 0.76
CA PRO A 738 -11.44 17.50 0.90
C PRO A 738 -11.75 16.53 -0.23
N CYS A 739 -12.75 15.68 -0.02
CA CYS A 739 -13.31 14.85 -1.07
C CYS A 739 -14.83 15.02 -1.15
N ALA A 740 -15.34 15.14 -2.37
CA ALA A 740 -16.76 15.01 -2.64
C ALA A 740 -17.06 13.53 -2.93
N ASP A 741 -17.04 12.70 -1.90
CA ASP A 741 -17.43 11.29 -2.00
C ASP A 741 -18.87 11.09 -1.51
N LEU A 742 -19.53 10.02 -1.97
CA LEU A 742 -20.88 9.63 -1.55
C LEU A 742 -20.84 8.44 -0.57
N LEU A 743 -19.71 8.26 0.13
CA LEU A 743 -19.46 7.10 1.00
C LEU A 743 -20.02 7.31 2.41
N GLY A 744 -20.28 8.56 2.80
CA GLY A 744 -20.91 8.89 4.07
C GLY A 744 -22.28 8.22 4.18
N ASN A 745 -22.39 7.18 5.02
CA ASN A 745 -23.66 6.49 5.23
C ASN A 745 -24.69 7.39 5.94
N GLN A 746 -26.00 7.16 5.69
CA GLN A 746 -27.11 7.95 6.24
C GLN A 746 -27.25 7.97 7.79
N GLY A 747 -26.42 7.23 8.53
CA GLY A 747 -26.37 7.27 10.00
C GLY A 747 -25.12 7.90 10.61
N SER A 748 -24.05 8.09 9.83
CA SER A 748 -22.75 8.59 10.31
C SER A 748 -22.44 10.00 9.79
N GLY A 749 -23.22 10.51 8.83
CA GLY A 749 -23.04 11.87 8.28
C GLY A 749 -21.67 12.05 7.63
N ASP A 750 -21.11 13.27 7.78
CA ASP A 750 -19.79 13.69 7.27
C ASP A 750 -18.64 13.30 8.23
N ALA A 751 -18.82 12.30 9.10
CA ALA A 751 -17.78 11.87 10.04
C ALA A 751 -16.71 11.03 9.34
N GLU A 752 -15.43 11.34 9.55
CA GLU A 752 -14.31 10.65 8.88
C GLU A 752 -14.33 9.14 9.11
N GLY A 753 -13.99 8.37 8.07
CA GLY A 753 -13.83 6.92 8.17
C GLY A 753 -12.60 6.51 9.01
N ALA A 754 -12.51 5.21 9.33
CA ALA A 754 -11.39 4.67 10.11
C ALA A 754 -11.19 3.18 9.83
N PRO A 755 -9.94 2.69 9.72
CA PRO A 755 -9.64 1.27 9.72
C PRO A 755 -9.54 0.71 11.15
N TYR A 756 -10.12 -0.46 11.37
CA TYR A 756 -9.97 -1.21 12.63
C TYR A 756 -10.28 -2.70 12.42
N ALA A 757 -10.11 -3.50 13.49
CA ALA A 757 -10.37 -4.94 13.49
C ALA A 757 -9.65 -5.72 12.36
N PRO A 758 -8.31 -5.60 12.24
CA PRO A 758 -7.53 -6.31 11.23
C PRO A 758 -7.42 -7.80 11.61
N TYR A 759 -8.32 -8.63 11.09
CA TYR A 759 -8.43 -10.04 11.48
C TYR A 759 -7.91 -11.00 10.41
N VAL A 760 -6.81 -11.68 10.72
CA VAL A 760 -6.13 -12.58 9.77
C VAL A 760 -7.01 -13.76 9.36
N LEU A 761 -7.16 -13.93 8.05
CA LEU A 761 -7.80 -15.10 7.42
C LEU A 761 -6.74 -16.17 7.15
N SER A 762 -6.36 -16.90 8.20
CA SER A 762 -5.22 -17.83 8.18
C SER A 762 -5.28 -18.85 7.04
N ARG A 763 -6.47 -19.37 6.67
CA ARG A 763 -6.64 -20.34 5.58
C ARG A 763 -6.16 -19.87 4.21
N PHE A 764 -6.13 -18.57 3.96
CA PHE A 764 -5.72 -18.00 2.66
C PHE A 764 -4.26 -17.53 2.66
N THR A 765 -3.59 -17.59 3.81
CA THR A 765 -2.18 -17.19 3.93
C THR A 765 -1.28 -18.21 3.23
N ARG A 766 -0.42 -17.76 2.32
CA ARG A 766 0.38 -18.65 1.48
C ARG A 766 1.74 -18.07 1.09
N SER A 767 2.69 -18.96 0.83
CA SER A 767 3.94 -18.58 0.18
C SER A 767 3.72 -18.25 -1.29
N THR A 768 4.51 -17.31 -1.80
CA THR A 768 4.63 -16.94 -3.21
C THR A 768 6.10 -16.90 -3.59
N THR A 769 6.42 -16.83 -4.88
CA THR A 769 7.79 -16.70 -5.38
C THR A 769 8.56 -15.52 -4.77
N PHE A 770 7.86 -14.50 -4.28
CA PHE A 770 8.46 -13.26 -3.80
C PHE A 770 8.07 -12.93 -2.35
N GLY A 771 7.68 -13.91 -1.53
CA GLY A 771 7.28 -13.68 -0.12
C GLY A 771 5.97 -14.34 0.27
N THR A 772 5.37 -13.90 1.37
CA THR A 772 4.14 -14.46 1.95
C THR A 772 2.97 -13.51 1.73
N GLU A 773 1.89 -13.99 1.12
CA GLU A 773 0.63 -13.27 1.03
C GLU A 773 -0.21 -13.57 2.28
N ILE A 774 -0.73 -12.51 2.90
CA ILE A 774 -1.58 -12.58 4.08
C ILE A 774 -2.87 -11.86 3.78
N TYR A 775 -3.99 -12.55 3.97
CA TYR A 775 -5.33 -12.01 3.83
C TYR A 775 -5.89 -11.72 5.21
N PHE A 776 -6.61 -10.61 5.35
CA PHE A 776 -7.25 -10.24 6.60
C PHE A 776 -8.53 -9.46 6.35
N LEU A 777 -9.50 -9.56 7.26
CA LEU A 777 -10.65 -8.67 7.29
C LEU A 777 -10.24 -7.34 7.93
N MET A 778 -10.88 -6.26 7.52
CA MET A 778 -10.72 -4.96 8.15
C MET A 778 -12.07 -4.25 8.12
N SER A 779 -12.47 -3.69 9.26
CA SER A 779 -13.66 -2.86 9.36
C SER A 779 -13.36 -1.43 8.96
N THR A 780 -14.34 -0.79 8.34
CA THR A 780 -14.33 0.63 8.00
C THR A 780 -15.42 1.33 8.80
N TRP A 781 -15.08 2.42 9.49
CA TRP A 781 -16.04 3.14 10.33
C TRP A 781 -17.09 3.91 9.50
N ASN A 782 -16.64 4.53 8.41
CA ASN A 782 -17.51 5.20 7.45
C ASN A 782 -16.94 4.98 6.04
N PRO A 783 -17.65 4.28 5.13
CA PRO A 783 -18.93 3.59 5.36
C PRO A 783 -18.75 2.45 6.37
N TYR A 784 -19.79 2.17 7.15
CA TYR A 784 -19.76 1.15 8.22
C TYR A 784 -19.86 -0.27 7.66
N GLN A 785 -18.73 -0.86 7.27
CA GLN A 785 -18.63 -2.11 6.49
C GLN A 785 -17.40 -2.93 6.87
N VAL A 786 -17.34 -4.18 6.40
CA VAL A 786 -16.16 -5.05 6.47
C VAL A 786 -15.62 -5.31 5.06
N VAL A 787 -14.32 -5.14 4.89
CA VAL A 787 -13.59 -5.39 3.65
C VAL A 787 -12.56 -6.51 3.82
N VAL A 788 -12.26 -7.22 2.73
CA VAL A 788 -11.14 -8.16 2.68
C VAL A 788 -9.92 -7.41 2.15
N MET A 789 -8.85 -7.45 2.93
CA MET A 789 -7.55 -6.86 2.63
C MET A 789 -6.52 -7.95 2.35
N LYS A 790 -5.46 -7.57 1.63
CA LYS A 790 -4.30 -8.42 1.40
C LYS A 790 -3.02 -7.60 1.59
N MET A 791 -2.05 -8.19 2.26
CA MET A 791 -0.68 -7.68 2.30
C MET A 791 0.31 -8.74 1.86
N LYS A 792 1.53 -8.31 1.52
CA LYS A 792 2.63 -9.21 1.20
C LYS A 792 3.84 -8.90 2.08
N ILE A 793 4.37 -9.93 2.73
CA ILE A 793 5.58 -9.86 3.53
C ILE A 793 6.72 -10.50 2.75
N LEU A 794 7.77 -9.75 2.49
CA LEU A 794 8.93 -10.26 1.75
C LEU A 794 9.78 -11.15 2.68
N PRO A 795 10.46 -12.18 2.14
CA PRO A 795 11.47 -12.88 2.89
C PRO A 795 12.55 -11.87 3.30
N ASN A 796 13.07 -11.99 4.51
CA ASN A 796 14.29 -11.28 4.86
C ASN A 796 15.42 -11.86 3.99
N PRO A 797 16.13 -11.07 3.16
CA PRO A 797 17.24 -11.58 2.35
C PRO A 797 18.37 -12.17 3.21
#